data_AF-A0AA42YLT6-F1
#
_entry.id   AF-A0AA42YLT6-F1
#
_cell.length_a   1.000
_cell.length_b   1.000
_cell.length_c   1.000
_cell.angle_alpha   90.00
_cell.angle_beta   90.00
_cell.angle_gamma   90.00
#
_symmetry.space_group_name_H-M   'P 1'
#
loop_
_entity.id
_entity.type
_entity.pdbx_description
1 polymer ?
#
loop_
_entity_poly.entity_id
_entity_poly.type
_entity_poly.pdbx_seq_one_letter_code
_entity_poly.pdbx_strand_id
1 'polypeptide(L)'
;MLSRRTVILYAIMIVALIVKPIAVRAETITIPVFLDYQQLQLLMMRNNFKGPNNTAKYLLDDNGCTSITFSEPYLSAEGELLRVDAKILATIGDPTTGACRVITRWTGRTTVTGKPVLVSGQSLSLEFRVQTTRLYDQQGRLLKDSYVLQAMKEQLHLLLSRYRLDLKPETDQLKALLPYFLPHYPADHLTGMIDSLRIDHLAVRPNGLDVRLRIDIETVSKAEPEPTLSEHEMQQLEQRYRNCDAFLTFVIKEAATATRSEELRAALLEILLDARYQFKSILGEPSQSATDPVKQLFIRSWERLKPVMREISVHSPEQNLLPYLSFITAADALNALDRLAPAVGLDISTDGLRRLARLLNDAPSIDPLKYLNEFDPVLQQLFDFGRSDEITQQKRSQGLNFQLIRPVYAATPMDRLNRWVPTAAELKAYLLEIRKLLLKEADARIRSSSIAQEHARIYRKLMLTTAWQESCWRQYIVQNRKVVPLISASGDIGMLQINEKVWRGFYSPSKLKWNITYNVRAGSEILFKFMVNYALKQREHKHGGDLSNLARATYSAYNGGPSQVSRYRKNDVPAAHKKIDTAFWKKYQQVNQGQELAVAQCLGGQVSGSMTAEHQINRGRKQSGSKQETTAKKSQRIENVEWIRGRNPEHYTLQLSAMSGEQAVKAFIKKQSQGGSFAYYRKKQKGRNFYVAIYGSFSNRVDAEKAAARFASLKPWIRNFGSIQKIMSK
;
A
#
# COMPACT_ATOMS: atom_id res chain seq x y z
N MET A 1 6.88 67.85 -54.02
CA MET A 1 7.93 67.10 -53.31
C MET A 1 7.68 67.21 -51.82
N LEU A 2 7.20 66.15 -51.16
CA LEU A 2 7.09 66.17 -49.69
C LEU A 2 8.50 66.20 -49.08
N SER A 3 8.70 67.08 -48.09
CA SER A 3 9.96 67.17 -47.34
C SER A 3 10.35 65.80 -46.79
N ARG A 4 11.65 65.46 -46.84
CA ARG A 4 12.22 64.17 -46.41
C ARG A 4 11.79 63.79 -44.99
N ARG A 5 11.55 64.77 -44.12
CA ARG A 5 11.03 64.57 -42.75
C ARG A 5 9.58 64.06 -42.74
N THR A 6 8.73 64.59 -43.62
CA THR A 6 7.33 64.17 -43.77
C THR A 6 7.23 62.72 -44.26
N VAL A 7 8.08 62.33 -45.21
CA VAL A 7 8.11 60.94 -45.73
C VAL A 7 8.54 59.95 -44.63
N ILE A 8 9.52 60.31 -43.80
CA ILE A 8 9.96 59.48 -42.67
C ILE A 8 8.85 59.37 -41.61
N LEU A 9 8.16 60.46 -41.28
CA LEU A 9 7.03 60.44 -40.34
C LEU A 9 5.88 59.57 -40.84
N TYR A 10 5.52 59.68 -42.13
CA TYR A 10 4.50 58.81 -42.72
C TYR A 10 4.95 57.35 -42.77
N ALA A 11 6.21 57.06 -43.05
CA ALA A 11 6.75 55.70 -43.02
C ALA A 11 6.72 55.09 -41.60
N ILE A 12 7.08 55.86 -40.57
CA ILE A 12 7.01 55.41 -39.17
C ILE A 12 5.55 55.18 -38.76
N MET A 13 4.63 56.08 -39.15
CA MET A 13 3.21 55.92 -38.84
C MET A 13 2.60 54.70 -39.55
N ILE A 14 2.97 54.45 -40.81
CA ILE A 14 2.51 53.29 -41.58
C ILE A 14 3.09 52.00 -41.01
N VAL A 15 4.35 51.97 -40.58
CA VAL A 15 4.94 50.82 -39.87
C VAL A 15 4.23 50.60 -38.53
N ALA A 16 3.91 51.65 -37.77
CA ALA A 16 3.16 51.55 -36.52
C ALA A 16 1.69 51.10 -36.72
N LEU A 17 1.08 51.39 -37.88
CA LEU A 17 -0.27 50.95 -38.24
C LEU A 17 -0.31 49.51 -38.81
N ILE A 18 0.80 49.01 -39.36
CA ILE A 18 0.91 47.63 -39.89
C ILE A 18 1.34 46.64 -38.81
N VAL A 19 2.10 47.07 -37.79
CA VAL A 19 2.36 46.26 -36.59
C VAL A 19 1.09 46.26 -35.74
N LYS A 20 0.14 45.36 -36.06
CA LYS A 20 -0.90 45.00 -35.11
C LYS A 20 -0.19 44.55 -33.83
N PRO A 21 -0.42 45.18 -32.66
CA PRO A 21 0.09 44.64 -31.42
C PRO A 21 -0.48 43.23 -31.31
N ILE A 22 0.39 42.23 -31.36
CA ILE A 22 0.04 40.89 -30.92
C ILE A 22 -0.26 41.12 -29.44
N ALA A 23 -1.54 41.16 -29.09
CA ALA A 23 -1.95 41.17 -27.70
C ALA A 23 -1.51 39.81 -27.14
N VAL A 24 -0.30 39.76 -26.58
CA VAL A 24 0.15 38.64 -25.77
C VAL A 24 -0.79 38.63 -24.57
N ARG A 25 -1.81 37.77 -24.61
CA ARG A 25 -2.63 37.51 -23.44
C ARG A 25 -1.77 36.71 -22.48
N ALA A 26 -1.23 37.38 -21.47
CA ALA A 26 -0.77 36.69 -20.27
C ALA A 26 -2.00 36.05 -19.61
N GLU A 27 -2.08 34.73 -19.67
CA GLU A 27 -3.07 33.96 -18.94
C GLU A 27 -2.56 33.79 -17.50
N THR A 28 -3.42 34.06 -16.52
CA THR A 28 -3.02 33.98 -15.11
C THR A 28 -3.52 32.69 -14.51
N ILE A 29 -2.61 31.89 -13.95
CA ILE A 29 -2.93 30.60 -13.33
C ILE A 29 -2.90 30.74 -11.82
N THR A 30 -3.92 30.19 -11.17
CA THR A 30 -4.02 30.17 -9.71
C THR A 30 -3.77 28.76 -9.18
N ILE A 31 -2.69 28.58 -8.42
CA ILE A 31 -2.30 27.31 -7.80
C ILE A 31 -2.81 27.30 -6.36
N PRO A 32 -3.76 26.41 -6.01
CA PRO A 32 -4.27 26.31 -4.64
C PRO A 32 -3.28 25.53 -3.76
N VAL A 33 -2.76 26.17 -2.72
CA VAL A 33 -1.91 25.58 -1.69
C VAL A 33 -2.65 25.63 -0.37
N PHE A 34 -2.90 24.47 0.22
CA PHE A 34 -3.57 24.37 1.52
C PHE A 34 -2.59 23.82 2.54
N LEU A 35 -2.33 24.61 3.58
CA LEU A 35 -1.45 24.24 4.69
C LEU A 35 -2.31 23.97 5.92
N ASP A 36 -2.39 22.71 6.35
CA ASP A 36 -3.10 22.41 7.60
C ASP A 36 -2.34 22.98 8.82
N TYR A 37 -2.99 23.03 9.98
CA TYR A 37 -2.38 23.61 11.17
C TYR A 37 -1.16 22.84 11.69
N GLN A 38 -1.08 21.53 11.48
CA GLN A 38 0.10 20.77 11.85
C GLN A 38 1.29 21.11 10.93
N GLN A 39 1.05 21.25 9.63
CA GLN A 39 2.04 21.69 8.66
C GLN A 39 2.55 23.11 8.95
N LEU A 40 1.64 24.06 9.24
CA LEU A 40 2.02 25.41 9.64
C LEU A 40 2.83 25.43 10.94
N GLN A 41 2.45 24.59 11.90
CA GLN A 41 3.18 24.43 13.16
C GLN A 41 4.60 23.92 12.91
N LEU A 42 4.80 22.96 12.00
CA LEU A 42 6.12 22.44 11.65
C LEU A 42 6.99 23.48 10.96
N LEU A 43 6.42 24.28 10.04
CA LEU A 43 7.12 25.39 9.40
C LEU A 43 7.54 26.44 10.45
N MET A 44 6.66 26.75 11.40
CA MET A 44 6.99 27.64 12.54
C MET A 44 8.11 27.05 13.40
N MET A 45 8.04 25.77 13.74
CA MET A 45 9.04 25.10 14.57
C MET A 45 10.41 25.08 13.91
N ARG A 46 10.48 24.74 12.61
CA ARG A 46 11.72 24.73 11.81
C ARG A 46 12.44 26.07 11.83
N ASN A 47 11.69 27.16 11.73
CA ASN A 47 12.27 28.50 11.59
C ASN A 47 12.65 29.11 12.95
N ASN A 48 11.85 28.87 14.00
CA ASN A 48 11.92 29.66 15.23
C ASN A 48 12.30 28.84 16.48
N PHE A 49 11.97 27.55 16.53
CA PHE A 49 12.12 26.73 17.74
C PHE A 49 13.40 25.88 17.69
N LYS A 50 14.55 26.56 17.52
CA LYS A 50 15.87 25.93 17.34
C LYS A 50 16.60 25.58 18.65
N GLY A 51 16.03 25.93 19.79
CA GLY A 51 16.57 25.61 21.10
C GLY A 51 16.34 24.15 21.51
N PRO A 52 16.94 23.71 22.62
CA PRO A 52 16.75 22.35 23.14
C PRO A 52 15.27 22.07 23.38
N ASN A 53 14.83 20.84 23.10
CA ASN A 53 13.43 20.41 23.17
C ASN A 53 12.47 21.26 22.33
N ASN A 54 12.92 21.73 21.16
CA ASN A 54 12.15 22.60 20.26
C ASN A 54 11.62 23.85 20.98
N THR A 55 12.53 24.63 21.56
CA THR A 55 12.19 25.89 22.24
C THR A 55 12.64 27.10 21.43
N ALA A 56 11.91 28.21 21.55
CA ALA A 56 12.28 29.50 20.97
C ALA A 56 12.59 30.50 22.10
N LYS A 57 13.87 30.88 22.26
CA LYS A 57 14.31 31.82 23.30
C LYS A 57 14.59 33.20 22.69
N TYR A 58 14.02 34.23 23.29
CA TYR A 58 14.21 35.63 22.92
C TYR A 58 14.78 36.40 24.11
N LEU A 59 15.85 37.15 23.88
CA LEU A 59 16.42 38.07 24.87
C LEU A 59 15.66 39.39 24.81
N LEU A 60 15.34 39.94 25.99
CA LEU A 60 14.61 41.22 26.10
C LEU A 60 15.53 42.37 26.53
N ASP A 61 16.78 42.08 26.87
CA ASP A 61 17.82 43.04 27.16
C ASP A 61 19.15 42.61 26.51
N ASP A 62 20.06 43.57 26.35
CA ASP A 62 21.35 43.36 25.70
C ASP A 62 22.32 42.53 26.55
N ASN A 63 22.10 42.49 27.87
CA ASN A 63 22.93 41.77 28.83
C ASN A 63 22.57 40.27 28.93
N GLY A 64 21.49 39.84 28.25
CA GLY A 64 20.98 38.48 28.26
C GLY A 64 20.31 38.05 29.58
N CYS A 65 20.01 39.00 30.46
CA CYS A 65 19.50 38.74 31.80
C CYS A 65 18.02 38.42 31.85
N THR A 66 17.26 39.08 30.97
CA THR A 66 15.84 38.95 30.82
C THR A 66 15.56 38.23 29.52
N SER A 67 14.77 37.15 29.60
CA SER A 67 14.43 36.35 28.42
C SER A 67 13.06 35.73 28.51
N ILE A 68 12.46 35.50 27.35
CA ILE A 68 11.23 34.75 27.18
C ILE A 68 11.54 33.51 26.35
N THR A 69 11.13 32.35 26.84
CA THR A 69 11.23 31.07 26.12
C THR A 69 9.84 30.53 25.83
N PHE A 70 9.59 30.20 24.57
CA PHE A 70 8.38 29.51 24.15
C PHE A 70 8.65 28.03 23.91
N SER A 71 7.66 27.20 24.22
CA SER A 71 7.66 25.77 23.91
C SER A 71 6.25 25.28 23.58
N GLU A 72 6.16 24.10 22.98
CA GLU A 72 4.89 23.44 22.64
C GLU A 72 3.91 24.38 21.90
N PRO A 73 4.31 24.97 20.76
CA PRO A 73 3.40 25.77 19.96
C PRO A 73 2.25 24.90 19.45
N TYR A 74 1.06 25.47 19.35
CA TYR A 74 -0.11 24.83 18.77
C TYR A 74 -0.88 25.86 17.96
N LEU A 75 -1.23 25.52 16.72
CA LEU A 75 -1.93 26.41 15.79
C LEU A 75 -3.39 25.97 15.60
N SER A 76 -4.29 26.95 15.52
CA SER A 76 -5.71 26.73 15.25
C SER A 76 -6.37 27.99 14.66
N ALA A 77 -7.67 27.91 14.36
CA ALA A 77 -8.48 29.05 13.97
C ALA A 77 -9.19 29.68 15.18
N GLU A 78 -9.29 31.00 15.22
CA GLU A 78 -10.28 31.73 16.03
C GLU A 78 -11.06 32.66 15.09
N GLY A 79 -12.13 32.13 14.48
CA GLY A 79 -12.83 32.83 13.38
C GLY A 79 -11.94 32.96 12.15
N GLU A 80 -11.74 34.19 11.67
CA GLU A 80 -10.84 34.51 10.54
C GLU A 80 -9.38 34.77 10.97
N LEU A 81 -9.06 34.55 12.25
CA LEU A 81 -7.74 34.80 12.82
C LEU A 81 -6.98 33.49 13.00
N LEU A 82 -5.67 33.53 12.74
CA LEU A 82 -4.79 32.47 13.20
C LEU A 82 -4.61 32.61 14.71
N ARG A 83 -4.84 31.53 15.43
CA ARG A 83 -4.58 31.40 16.85
C ARG A 83 -3.34 30.54 17.08
N VAL A 84 -2.42 31.05 17.89
CA VAL A 84 -1.20 30.37 18.32
C VAL A 84 -1.20 30.28 19.83
N ASP A 85 -1.24 29.06 20.36
CA ASP A 85 -1.07 28.78 21.78
C ASP A 85 0.35 28.26 22.03
N ALA A 86 1.00 28.72 23.10
CA ALA A 86 2.32 28.23 23.48
C ALA A 86 2.51 28.25 24.99
N LYS A 87 3.37 27.36 25.50
CA LYS A 87 3.92 27.50 26.86
C LYS A 87 4.97 28.62 26.86
N ILE A 88 5.03 29.34 27.96
CA ILE A 88 5.95 30.46 28.13
C ILE A 88 6.71 30.34 29.46
N LEU A 89 8.01 30.59 29.41
CA LEU A 89 8.90 30.78 30.55
C LEU A 89 9.55 32.16 30.43
N ALA A 90 9.16 33.10 31.28
CA ALA A 90 9.80 34.41 31.40
C ALA A 90 10.81 34.36 32.56
N THR A 91 12.05 34.75 32.29
CA THR A 91 13.09 34.94 33.29
C THR A 91 13.43 36.41 33.32
N ILE A 92 13.39 37.04 34.50
CA ILE A 92 13.75 38.45 34.72
C ILE A 92 14.97 38.47 35.63
N GLY A 93 16.01 39.18 35.21
CA GLY A 93 17.29 39.25 35.92
C GLY A 93 17.83 40.67 36.03
N ASP A 94 18.68 40.90 37.01
CA ASP A 94 19.42 42.14 37.25
C ASP A 94 20.89 41.99 36.79
N PRO A 95 21.37 42.81 35.84
CA PRO A 95 22.75 42.77 35.37
C PRO A 95 23.75 43.55 36.25
N THR A 96 23.30 44.35 37.23
CA THR A 96 24.15 45.33 37.94
C THR A 96 25.25 44.71 38.83
N THR A 97 25.16 43.42 39.16
CA THR A 97 26.12 42.72 40.04
C THR A 97 27.31 42.08 39.33
N GLY A 98 27.55 42.38 38.04
CA GLY A 98 28.65 41.80 37.24
C GLY A 98 28.40 40.36 36.75
N ALA A 99 27.56 39.60 37.45
CA ALA A 99 26.90 38.39 36.96
C ALA A 99 25.37 38.58 36.97
N CYS A 100 24.67 37.93 36.04
CA CYS A 100 23.24 38.06 35.94
C CYS A 100 22.49 37.40 37.11
N ARG A 101 21.89 38.21 37.99
CA ARG A 101 21.12 37.70 39.14
C ARG A 101 19.65 37.55 38.74
N VAL A 102 19.16 36.31 38.69
CA VAL A 102 17.73 36.05 38.40
C VAL A 102 16.88 36.55 39.56
N ILE A 103 15.99 37.51 39.29
CA ILE A 103 15.02 38.07 40.24
C ILE A 103 13.80 37.15 40.34
N THR A 104 13.26 36.75 39.19
CA THR A 104 12.06 35.91 39.15
C THR A 104 12.00 35.05 37.88
N ARG A 105 11.32 33.92 37.99
CA ARG A 105 10.94 33.06 36.87
C ARG A 105 9.44 32.85 36.90
N TRP A 106 8.78 33.24 35.83
CA TRP A 106 7.35 33.04 35.66
C TRP A 106 7.10 32.03 34.55
N THR A 107 6.15 31.12 34.78
CA THR A 107 5.74 30.11 33.81
C THR A 107 4.23 30.14 33.65
N GLY A 108 3.78 29.96 32.42
CA GLY A 108 2.36 29.98 32.09
C GLY A 108 2.11 29.58 30.64
N ARG A 109 0.98 30.03 30.11
CA ARG A 109 0.64 29.89 28.69
C ARG A 109 0.32 31.23 28.08
N THR A 110 0.54 31.35 26.78
CA THR A 110 0.11 32.49 25.98
C THR A 110 -0.79 32.00 24.85
N THR A 111 -1.83 32.78 24.55
CA THR A 111 -2.63 32.66 23.33
C THR A 111 -2.51 33.96 22.57
N VAL A 112 -2.13 33.84 21.31
CA VAL A 112 -1.94 34.97 20.41
C VAL A 112 -2.89 34.78 19.24
N THR A 113 -3.68 35.79 18.93
CA THR A 113 -4.50 35.79 17.71
C THR A 113 -4.03 36.90 16.78
N GLY A 114 -3.99 36.62 15.49
CA GLY A 114 -3.55 37.58 14.50
C GLY A 114 -4.03 37.25 13.09
N LYS A 115 -4.02 38.28 12.24
CA LYS A 115 -4.34 38.13 10.82
C LYS A 115 -3.05 37.92 10.03
N PRO A 116 -2.91 36.83 9.27
CA PRO A 116 -1.79 36.69 8.37
C PRO A 116 -1.98 37.66 7.20
N VAL A 117 -0.93 38.38 6.81
CA VAL A 117 -0.95 39.34 5.71
C VAL A 117 0.37 39.31 4.95
N LEU A 118 0.35 39.76 3.69
CA LEU A 118 1.56 39.87 2.89
C LEU A 118 2.48 40.96 3.40
N VAL A 119 3.77 40.66 3.43
CA VAL A 119 4.81 41.66 3.67
C VAL A 119 4.93 42.55 2.45
N SER A 120 4.90 43.87 2.66
CA SER A 120 5.07 44.84 1.58
C SER A 120 6.39 44.62 0.83
N GLY A 121 6.33 44.49 -0.50
CA GLY A 121 7.50 44.26 -1.36
C GLY A 121 8.05 42.82 -1.36
N GLN A 122 7.46 41.89 -0.60
CA GLN A 122 7.85 40.48 -0.59
C GLN A 122 6.64 39.61 -0.95
N SER A 123 6.55 39.22 -2.23
CA SER A 123 5.39 38.53 -2.82
C SER A 123 5.12 37.12 -2.29
N LEU A 124 6.04 36.54 -1.52
CA LEU A 124 5.98 35.18 -0.98
C LEU A 124 6.17 35.12 0.54
N SER A 125 6.24 36.27 1.22
CA SER A 125 6.45 36.34 2.67
C SER A 125 5.20 36.86 3.37
N LEU A 126 4.82 36.17 4.44
CA LEU A 126 3.68 36.51 5.28
C LEU A 126 4.17 37.05 6.62
N GLU A 127 3.58 38.14 7.10
CA GLU A 127 3.70 38.61 8.49
C GLU A 127 2.41 38.32 9.25
N PHE A 128 2.55 38.07 10.54
CA PHE A 128 1.40 37.88 11.42
C PHE A 128 1.12 39.17 12.18
N ARG A 129 0.09 39.90 11.74
CA ARG A 129 -0.39 41.08 12.46
C ARG A 129 -1.16 40.64 13.70
N VAL A 130 -0.46 40.67 14.83
CA VAL A 130 -1.02 40.33 16.13
C VAL A 130 -2.17 41.29 16.45
N GLN A 131 -3.32 40.72 16.81
CA GLN A 131 -4.48 41.48 17.25
C GLN A 131 -4.67 41.37 18.76
N THR A 132 -4.54 40.17 19.32
CA THR A 132 -4.66 39.98 20.77
C THR A 132 -3.58 39.06 21.31
N THR A 133 -3.14 39.37 22.53
CA THR A 133 -2.24 38.54 23.32
C THR A 133 -2.88 38.31 24.68
N ARG A 134 -3.11 37.04 25.03
CA ARG A 134 -3.73 36.61 26.29
C ARG A 134 -2.74 35.75 27.05
N LEU A 135 -2.56 36.02 28.34
CA LEU A 135 -1.63 35.29 29.20
C LEU A 135 -2.40 34.53 30.27
N TYR A 136 -1.98 33.30 30.53
CA TYR A 136 -2.61 32.40 31.48
C TYR A 136 -1.57 31.88 32.46
N ASP A 137 -1.97 31.70 33.71
CA ASP A 137 -1.16 31.01 34.71
C ASP A 137 -1.07 29.50 34.44
N GLN A 138 -0.34 28.77 35.29
CA GLN A 138 -0.20 27.31 35.17
C GLN A 138 -1.54 26.56 35.36
N GLN A 139 -2.51 27.18 36.03
CA GLN A 139 -3.85 26.62 36.26
C GLN A 139 -4.81 26.95 35.11
N GLY A 140 -4.35 27.64 34.07
CA GLY A 140 -5.16 28.03 32.91
C GLY A 140 -6.06 29.24 33.16
N ARG A 141 -5.87 29.97 34.26
CA ARG A 141 -6.63 31.18 34.56
C ARG A 141 -6.05 32.37 33.81
N LEU A 142 -6.91 33.12 33.14
CA LEU A 142 -6.51 34.35 32.45
C LEU A 142 -5.96 35.36 33.46
N LEU A 143 -4.75 35.82 33.21
CA LEU A 143 -4.11 36.85 34.00
C LEU A 143 -4.73 38.22 33.67
N LYS A 144 -5.28 38.87 34.70
CA LYS A 144 -5.88 40.20 34.61
C LYS A 144 -4.81 41.29 34.77
N ASP A 145 -5.11 42.47 34.23
CA ASP A 145 -4.13 43.54 33.98
C ASP A 145 -3.36 43.96 35.25
N SER A 146 -2.04 43.86 35.17
CA SER A 146 -1.07 44.45 36.09
C SER A 146 0.04 45.11 35.26
N TYR A 147 0.76 46.09 35.81
CA TYR A 147 1.83 46.80 35.09
C TYR A 147 2.88 45.85 34.49
N VAL A 148 3.27 44.81 35.24
CA VAL A 148 4.22 43.78 34.79
C VAL A 148 3.62 42.96 33.63
N LEU A 149 2.33 42.63 33.70
CA LEU A 149 1.63 41.93 32.62
C LEU A 149 1.53 42.77 31.36
N GLN A 150 1.33 44.07 31.49
CA GLN A 150 1.21 44.97 30.36
C GLN A 150 2.52 45.11 29.60
N ALA A 151 3.64 45.33 30.31
CA ALA A 151 4.97 45.32 29.71
C ALA A 151 5.28 43.97 29.01
N MET A 152 4.89 42.85 29.63
CA MET A 152 5.08 41.53 29.05
C MET A 152 4.20 41.30 27.80
N LYS A 153 2.96 41.79 27.80
CA LYS A 153 2.05 41.78 26.63
C LYS A 153 2.60 42.62 25.47
N GLU A 154 3.13 43.81 25.73
CA GLU A 154 3.74 44.68 24.73
C GLU A 154 4.98 44.05 24.11
N GLN A 155 5.86 43.47 24.94
CA GLN A 155 7.06 42.81 24.45
C GLN A 155 6.72 41.54 23.65
N LEU A 156 5.73 40.77 24.09
CA LEU A 156 5.17 39.66 23.32
C LEU A 156 4.62 40.13 21.98
N HIS A 157 3.84 41.20 21.97
CA HIS A 157 3.30 41.78 20.76
C HIS A 157 4.42 42.20 19.79
N LEU A 158 5.46 42.87 20.26
CA LEU A 158 6.62 43.28 19.46
C LEU A 158 7.39 42.08 18.90
N LEU A 159 7.65 41.06 19.72
CA LEU A 159 8.34 39.85 19.29
C LEU A 159 7.55 39.09 18.22
N LEU A 160 6.25 38.95 18.42
CA LEU A 160 5.39 38.17 17.54
C LEU A 160 5.03 38.93 16.25
N SER A 161 4.98 40.26 16.28
CA SER A 161 4.85 41.09 15.07
C SER A 161 6.09 41.04 14.17
N ARG A 162 7.25 40.60 14.69
CA ARG A 162 8.45 40.33 13.87
C ARG A 162 8.41 38.97 13.18
N TYR A 163 7.48 38.09 13.54
CA TYR A 163 7.41 36.77 12.94
C TYR A 163 7.00 36.88 11.47
N ARG A 164 7.83 36.26 10.62
CA ARG A 164 7.55 36.09 9.20
C ARG A 164 7.55 34.61 8.85
N LEU A 165 6.54 34.20 8.10
CA LEU A 165 6.51 32.93 7.40
C LEU A 165 6.91 33.20 5.95
N ASP A 166 8.14 32.83 5.62
CA ASP A 166 8.67 32.93 4.26
C ASP A 166 8.38 31.63 3.51
N LEU A 167 7.60 31.70 2.44
CA LEU A 167 7.30 30.57 1.54
C LEU A 167 8.29 30.48 0.37
N LYS A 168 9.30 31.34 0.33
CA LYS A 168 10.35 31.31 -0.68
C LYS A 168 11.08 29.96 -0.75
N PRO A 169 11.47 29.29 0.35
CA PRO A 169 12.14 28.00 0.25
C PRO A 169 11.30 26.91 -0.44
N GLU A 170 10.00 26.85 -0.16
CA GLU A 170 9.07 25.89 -0.74
C GLU A 170 8.79 26.21 -2.21
N THR A 171 8.69 27.50 -2.55
CA THR A 171 8.51 27.93 -3.94
C THR A 171 9.79 27.83 -4.77
N ASP A 172 10.98 28.06 -4.22
CA ASP A 172 12.27 27.89 -4.90
C ASP A 172 12.44 26.45 -5.40
N GLN A 173 11.98 25.46 -4.62
CA GLN A 173 11.96 24.05 -5.04
C GLN A 173 11.05 23.84 -6.25
N LEU A 174 9.85 24.43 -6.24
CA LEU A 174 8.97 24.40 -7.40
C LEU A 174 9.60 25.09 -8.62
N LYS A 175 10.18 26.28 -8.43
CA LYS A 175 10.89 27.03 -9.48
C LYS A 175 12.00 26.20 -10.11
N ALA A 176 12.77 25.48 -9.31
CA ALA A 176 13.83 24.59 -9.78
C ALA A 176 13.31 23.34 -10.54
N LEU A 177 12.04 22.94 -10.35
CA LEU A 177 11.44 21.81 -11.05
C LEU A 177 10.84 22.19 -12.40
N LEU A 178 10.27 23.38 -12.53
CA LEU A 178 9.53 23.81 -13.73
C LEU A 178 10.28 23.61 -15.06
N PRO A 179 11.61 23.90 -15.17
CA PRO A 179 12.34 23.67 -16.43
C PRO A 179 12.32 22.23 -16.93
N TYR A 180 12.21 21.25 -16.03
CA TYR A 180 12.23 19.83 -16.38
C TYR A 180 10.87 19.31 -16.86
N PHE A 181 9.79 20.01 -16.54
CA PHE A 181 8.44 19.68 -16.96
C PHE A 181 7.94 20.58 -18.10
N LEU A 182 8.67 21.66 -18.41
CA LEU A 182 8.33 22.64 -19.45
C LEU A 182 9.49 22.81 -20.45
N PRO A 183 10.01 21.73 -21.05
CA PRO A 183 11.21 21.80 -21.90
C PRO A 183 11.00 22.60 -23.19
N HIS A 184 9.75 22.84 -23.60
CA HIS A 184 9.39 23.56 -24.81
C HIS A 184 9.41 25.09 -24.66
N TYR A 185 9.54 25.61 -23.43
CA TYR A 185 9.63 27.04 -23.18
C TYR A 185 11.08 27.52 -23.29
N PRO A 186 11.36 28.60 -24.05
CA PRO A 186 12.69 29.21 -24.04
C PRO A 186 13.06 29.68 -22.63
N ALA A 187 14.34 29.61 -22.28
CA ALA A 187 14.84 29.88 -20.93
C ALA A 187 14.42 31.26 -20.37
N ASP A 188 14.40 32.30 -21.22
CA ASP A 188 14.04 33.66 -20.82
C ASP A 188 12.56 33.78 -20.48
N HIS A 189 11.68 33.15 -21.28
CA HIS A 189 10.23 33.09 -21.00
C HIS A 189 9.95 32.29 -19.73
N LEU A 190 10.66 31.17 -19.55
CA LEU A 190 10.52 30.35 -18.36
C LEU A 190 10.94 31.12 -17.10
N THR A 191 12.01 31.92 -17.18
CA THR A 191 12.49 32.77 -16.08
C THR A 191 11.46 33.83 -15.72
N GLY A 192 10.90 34.54 -16.71
CA GLY A 192 9.83 35.52 -16.48
C GLY A 192 8.58 34.91 -15.84
N MET A 193 8.17 33.72 -16.29
CA MET A 193 7.06 32.97 -15.70
C MET A 193 7.38 32.58 -14.24
N ILE A 194 8.56 32.02 -13.99
CA ILE A 194 9.05 31.64 -12.66
C ILE A 194 9.09 32.83 -11.69
N ASP A 195 9.49 34.01 -12.17
CA ASP A 195 9.60 35.23 -11.36
C ASP A 195 8.26 35.91 -11.09
N SER A 196 7.25 35.66 -11.92
CA SER A 196 5.88 36.15 -11.70
C SER A 196 5.18 35.50 -10.50
N LEU A 197 5.70 34.38 -9.98
CA LEU A 197 5.10 33.61 -8.89
C LEU A 197 4.92 34.47 -7.63
N ARG A 198 3.67 34.64 -7.20
CA ARG A 198 3.29 35.49 -6.05
C ARG A 198 2.09 34.94 -5.31
N ILE A 199 1.93 35.27 -4.02
CA ILE A 199 0.69 35.01 -3.28
C ILE A 199 -0.35 36.05 -3.71
N ASP A 200 -1.51 35.59 -4.17
CA ASP A 200 -2.63 36.45 -4.57
C ASP A 200 -3.74 36.50 -3.53
N HIS A 201 -3.97 35.38 -2.83
CA HIS A 201 -5.03 35.29 -1.84
C HIS A 201 -4.60 34.47 -0.63
N LEU A 202 -5.13 34.86 0.53
CA LEU A 202 -4.87 34.24 1.82
C LEU A 202 -6.15 34.22 2.64
N ALA A 203 -6.53 33.05 3.14
CA ALA A 203 -7.68 32.90 4.03
C ALA A 203 -7.41 31.88 5.13
N VAL A 204 -7.72 32.25 6.38
CA VAL A 204 -7.73 31.32 7.50
C VAL A 204 -9.02 30.51 7.44
N ARG A 205 -8.90 29.18 7.50
CA ARG A 205 -10.02 28.22 7.49
C ARG A 205 -10.01 27.40 8.78
N PRO A 206 -11.13 26.78 9.18
CA PRO A 206 -11.19 25.98 10.41
C PRO A 206 -10.15 24.85 10.50
N ASN A 207 -9.65 24.38 9.37
CA ASN A 207 -8.73 23.27 9.24
C ASN A 207 -7.31 23.68 8.75
N GLY A 208 -7.03 24.97 8.54
CA GLY A 208 -5.72 25.40 8.05
C GLY A 208 -5.70 26.78 7.38
N LEU A 209 -4.63 27.06 6.65
CA LEU A 209 -4.42 28.28 5.87
C LEU A 209 -4.54 27.96 4.37
N ASP A 210 -5.48 28.64 3.72
CA ASP A 210 -5.72 28.59 2.29
C ASP A 210 -4.90 29.70 1.61
N VAL A 211 -3.87 29.29 0.85
CA VAL A 211 -2.93 30.16 0.13
C VAL A 211 -3.14 29.93 -1.36
N ARG A 212 -3.48 30.97 -2.12
CA ARG A 212 -3.53 30.89 -3.59
C ARG A 212 -2.32 31.59 -4.18
N LEU A 213 -1.46 30.83 -4.84
CA LEU A 213 -0.35 31.36 -5.60
C LEU A 213 -0.83 31.71 -7.01
N ARG A 214 -0.34 32.81 -7.57
CA ARG A 214 -0.57 33.22 -8.96
C ARG A 214 0.74 33.17 -9.72
N ILE A 215 0.69 32.62 -10.93
CA ILE A 215 1.78 32.64 -11.90
C ILE A 215 1.22 33.13 -13.24
N ASP A 216 1.96 34.01 -13.92
CA ASP A 216 1.58 34.57 -15.20
C ASP A 216 2.24 33.75 -16.32
N ILE A 217 1.45 33.28 -17.28
CA ILE A 217 1.90 32.41 -18.37
C ILE A 217 1.57 33.04 -19.72
N GLU A 218 2.55 33.05 -20.61
CA GLU A 218 2.34 33.36 -22.03
C GLU A 218 1.96 32.06 -22.76
N THR A 219 0.78 32.05 -23.38
CA THR A 219 0.26 30.87 -24.09
C THR A 219 1.03 30.64 -25.39
N VAL A 220 1.67 29.48 -25.53
CA VAL A 220 2.23 29.02 -26.81
C VAL A 220 1.15 28.26 -27.58
N SER A 221 1.17 28.37 -28.91
CA SER A 221 0.16 27.77 -29.79
C SER A 221 0.01 26.26 -29.57
N LYS A 222 -1.24 25.79 -29.63
CA LYS A 222 -1.65 24.40 -29.42
C LYS A 222 -0.97 23.49 -30.45
N ALA A 223 -0.33 22.42 -29.99
CA ALA A 223 0.16 21.37 -30.89
C ALA A 223 -1.02 20.65 -31.56
N GLU A 224 -0.89 20.37 -32.85
CA GLU A 224 -1.87 19.62 -33.64
C GLU A 224 -1.93 18.15 -33.19
N PRO A 225 -3.06 17.44 -33.41
CA PRO A 225 -3.17 16.03 -33.09
C PRO A 225 -2.13 15.21 -33.87
N GLU A 226 -1.25 14.52 -33.15
CA GLU A 226 -0.26 13.65 -33.76
C GLU A 226 -0.90 12.34 -34.29
N PRO A 227 -0.36 11.79 -35.40
CA PRO A 227 -0.83 10.53 -35.98
C PRO A 227 -0.54 9.32 -35.09
N THR A 228 -1.07 8.15 -35.47
CA THR A 228 -0.85 6.88 -34.76
C THR A 228 0.63 6.52 -34.66
N LEU A 229 1.06 6.12 -33.45
CA LEU A 229 2.44 5.77 -33.13
C LEU A 229 3.00 4.65 -34.05
N SER A 230 4.12 4.92 -34.68
CA SER A 230 5.03 3.95 -35.28
C SER A 230 5.61 2.99 -34.24
N GLU A 231 6.22 1.89 -34.67
CA GLU A 231 6.85 0.92 -33.75
C GLU A 231 7.94 1.54 -32.87
N HIS A 232 8.69 2.50 -33.40
CA HIS A 232 9.72 3.23 -32.63
C HIS A 232 9.08 4.14 -31.56
N GLU A 233 7.99 4.82 -31.90
CA GLU A 233 7.24 5.65 -30.96
C GLU A 233 6.57 4.80 -29.86
N MET A 234 6.17 3.56 -30.18
CA MET A 234 5.67 2.61 -29.19
C MET A 234 6.74 2.20 -28.15
N GLN A 235 8.00 2.01 -28.59
CA GLN A 235 9.11 1.72 -27.69
C GLN A 235 9.43 2.92 -26.78
N GLN A 236 9.40 4.14 -27.31
CA GLN A 236 9.57 5.36 -26.54
C GLN A 236 8.44 5.54 -25.51
N LEU A 237 7.19 5.27 -25.90
CA LEU A 237 6.05 5.28 -25.00
C LEU A 237 6.22 4.27 -23.86
N GLU A 238 6.65 3.03 -24.17
CA GLU A 238 6.91 2.03 -23.14
C GLU A 238 8.01 2.49 -22.17
N GLN A 239 9.08 3.12 -22.67
CA GLN A 239 10.15 3.62 -21.80
C GLN A 239 9.69 4.77 -20.90
N ARG A 240 8.90 5.72 -21.43
CA ARG A 240 8.29 6.81 -20.64
C ARG A 240 7.41 6.25 -19.52
N TYR A 241 6.61 5.23 -19.83
CA TYR A 241 5.84 4.52 -18.80
C TYR A 241 6.75 3.84 -17.77
N ARG A 242 7.80 3.13 -18.17
CA ARG A 242 8.70 2.45 -17.22
C ARG A 242 9.27 3.44 -16.20
N ASN A 243 9.64 4.63 -16.66
CA ASN A 243 10.09 5.71 -15.78
C ASN A 243 8.97 6.16 -14.83
N CYS A 244 7.76 6.36 -15.34
CA CYS A 244 6.60 6.74 -14.53
C CYS A 244 6.19 5.65 -13.51
N ASP A 245 6.24 4.37 -13.87
CA ASP A 245 5.96 3.25 -12.97
C ASP A 245 7.05 3.08 -11.90
N ALA A 246 8.32 3.26 -12.26
CA ALA A 246 9.41 3.27 -11.28
C ALA A 246 9.23 4.40 -10.27
N PHE A 247 8.97 5.62 -10.75
CA PHE A 247 8.63 6.78 -9.94
C PHE A 247 7.46 6.50 -8.99
N LEU A 248 6.33 6.03 -9.52
CA LEU A 248 5.13 5.77 -8.71
C LEU A 248 5.38 4.68 -7.67
N THR A 249 6.10 3.62 -8.05
CA THR A 249 6.50 2.54 -7.13
C THR A 249 7.38 3.09 -6.00
N PHE A 250 8.33 3.97 -6.32
CA PHE A 250 9.18 4.61 -5.33
C PHE A 250 8.37 5.44 -4.33
N VAL A 251 7.54 6.37 -4.82
CA VAL A 251 6.71 7.24 -3.97
C VAL A 251 5.77 6.41 -3.08
N ILE A 252 5.17 5.36 -3.63
CA ILE A 252 4.28 4.46 -2.88
C ILE A 252 5.04 3.67 -1.80
N LYS A 253 6.28 3.25 -2.05
CA LYS A 253 7.12 2.58 -1.05
C LYS A 253 7.50 3.53 0.09
N GLU A 254 7.89 4.76 -0.21
CA GLU A 254 8.18 5.77 0.81
C GLU A 254 6.93 6.06 1.65
N ALA A 255 5.77 6.29 1.00
CA ALA A 255 4.48 6.50 1.66
C ALA A 255 4.06 5.33 2.55
N ALA A 256 4.14 4.09 2.05
CA ALA A 256 3.75 2.91 2.79
C ALA A 256 4.68 2.61 3.98
N THR A 257 5.96 2.99 3.88
CA THR A 257 6.94 2.88 4.97
C THR A 257 6.65 3.89 6.08
N ALA A 258 6.15 5.06 5.73
CA ALA A 258 5.82 6.13 6.68
C ALA A 258 4.56 5.88 7.51
N THR A 259 3.71 4.93 7.14
CA THR A 259 2.46 4.64 7.87
C THR A 259 2.40 3.21 8.40
N ARG A 260 1.71 3.04 9.52
CA ARG A 260 1.33 1.73 10.08
C ARG A 260 -0.14 1.36 9.81
N SER A 261 -0.93 2.26 9.21
CA SER A 261 -2.33 1.97 8.86
C SER A 261 -2.41 0.99 7.69
N GLU A 262 -3.11 -0.12 7.93
CA GLU A 262 -3.40 -1.11 6.89
C GLU A 262 -4.34 -0.53 5.83
N GLU A 263 -5.27 0.37 6.20
CA GLU A 263 -6.17 1.02 5.26
C GLU A 263 -5.41 1.93 4.28
N LEU A 264 -4.48 2.76 4.78
CA LEU A 264 -3.68 3.65 3.94
C LEU A 264 -2.75 2.86 3.02
N ARG A 265 -2.13 1.79 3.51
CA ARG A 265 -1.34 0.88 2.66
C ARG A 265 -2.19 0.19 1.60
N ALA A 266 -3.42 -0.22 1.92
CA ALA A 266 -4.34 -0.78 0.93
C ALA A 266 -4.71 0.25 -0.15
N ALA A 267 -4.95 1.51 0.22
CA ALA A 267 -5.22 2.58 -0.74
C ALA A 267 -4.02 2.86 -1.66
N LEU A 268 -2.80 2.89 -1.11
CA LEU A 268 -1.57 3.02 -1.89
C LEU A 268 -1.40 1.86 -2.89
N LEU A 269 -1.63 0.62 -2.46
CA LEU A 269 -1.59 -0.55 -3.36
C LEU A 269 -2.63 -0.44 -4.47
N GLU A 270 -3.85 0.01 -4.14
CA GLU A 270 -4.93 0.20 -5.12
C GLU A 270 -4.51 1.19 -6.22
N ILE A 271 -3.92 2.33 -5.83
CA ILE A 271 -3.41 3.36 -6.76
C ILE A 271 -2.33 2.78 -7.66
N LEU A 272 -1.36 2.04 -7.12
CA LEU A 272 -0.30 1.39 -7.90
C LEU A 272 -0.88 0.44 -8.94
N LEU A 273 -1.77 -0.46 -8.51
CA LEU A 273 -2.33 -1.48 -9.37
C LEU A 273 -3.21 -0.86 -10.46
N ASP A 274 -4.09 0.08 -10.11
CA ASP A 274 -4.94 0.75 -11.11
C ASP A 274 -4.12 1.48 -12.17
N ALA A 275 -3.03 2.17 -11.81
CA ALA A 275 -2.15 2.81 -12.78
C ALA A 275 -1.53 1.80 -13.76
N ARG A 276 -1.06 0.66 -13.24
CA ARG A 276 -0.45 -0.40 -14.07
C ARG A 276 -1.48 -1.13 -14.95
N TYR A 277 -2.70 -1.37 -14.46
CA TYR A 277 -3.78 -1.96 -15.27
C TYR A 277 -4.24 -1.02 -16.39
N GLN A 278 -4.32 0.28 -16.12
CA GLN A 278 -4.64 1.28 -17.15
C GLN A 278 -3.56 1.31 -18.23
N PHE A 279 -2.29 1.27 -17.85
CA PHE A 279 -1.22 1.21 -18.84
C PHE A 279 -1.23 -0.09 -19.65
N LYS A 280 -1.48 -1.24 -19.02
CA LYS A 280 -1.70 -2.51 -19.73
C LYS A 280 -2.78 -2.37 -20.81
N SER A 281 -3.88 -1.67 -20.49
CA SER A 281 -4.95 -1.40 -21.45
C SER A 281 -4.49 -0.50 -22.60
N ILE A 282 -3.74 0.57 -22.31
CA ILE A 282 -3.22 1.52 -23.31
C ILE A 282 -2.29 0.82 -24.31
N LEU A 283 -1.42 -0.08 -23.85
CA LEU A 283 -0.56 -0.87 -24.74
C LEU A 283 -1.32 -1.90 -25.58
N GLY A 284 -2.45 -2.41 -25.09
CA GLY A 284 -3.25 -3.41 -25.79
C GLY A 284 -4.14 -2.83 -26.89
N GLU A 285 -4.67 -1.61 -26.66
CA GLU A 285 -5.51 -0.89 -27.61
C GLU A 285 -5.06 0.58 -27.64
N PRO A 286 -4.06 0.93 -28.48
CA PRO A 286 -3.58 2.30 -28.58
C PRO A 286 -4.70 3.21 -29.09
N SER A 287 -5.24 4.06 -28.21
CA SER A 287 -6.27 5.02 -28.59
C SER A 287 -5.67 6.10 -29.50
N GLN A 288 -6.42 6.53 -30.52
CA GLN A 288 -6.14 7.73 -31.34
C GLN A 288 -6.40 9.03 -30.56
N SER A 289 -6.01 9.08 -29.29
CA SER A 289 -6.20 10.25 -28.46
C SER A 289 -5.10 11.26 -28.73
N ALA A 290 -5.47 12.51 -29.02
CA ALA A 290 -4.54 13.64 -29.17
C ALA A 290 -3.80 14.02 -27.87
N THR A 291 -3.98 13.25 -26.79
CA THR A 291 -3.41 13.56 -25.46
C THR A 291 -2.47 12.46 -25.00
N ASP A 292 -1.30 12.86 -24.51
CA ASP A 292 -0.24 11.99 -24.01
C ASP A 292 -0.74 11.05 -22.89
N PRO A 293 -0.78 9.73 -23.12
CA PRO A 293 -1.32 8.77 -22.15
C PRO A 293 -0.46 8.67 -20.87
N VAL A 294 0.85 8.91 -20.93
CA VAL A 294 1.72 8.87 -19.74
C VAL A 294 1.41 10.04 -18.81
N LYS A 295 1.21 11.22 -19.40
CA LYS A 295 0.79 12.42 -18.69
C LYS A 295 -0.57 12.23 -18.01
N GLN A 296 -1.56 11.68 -18.71
CA GLN A 296 -2.87 11.39 -18.11
C GLN A 296 -2.76 10.40 -16.94
N LEU A 297 -1.94 9.36 -17.08
CA LEU A 297 -1.68 8.40 -16.01
C LEU A 297 -1.04 9.07 -14.79
N PHE A 298 -0.06 9.95 -15.00
CA PHE A 298 0.60 10.70 -13.93
C PHE A 298 -0.41 11.55 -13.15
N ILE A 299 -1.20 12.37 -13.85
CA ILE A 299 -2.18 13.28 -13.26
C ILE A 299 -3.27 12.52 -12.47
N ARG A 300 -3.86 11.49 -13.08
CA ARG A 300 -4.87 10.66 -12.41
C ARG A 300 -4.32 9.93 -11.20
N SER A 301 -3.09 9.43 -11.28
CA SER A 301 -2.43 8.78 -10.14
C SER A 301 -2.19 9.78 -9.02
N TRP A 302 -1.77 11.00 -9.35
CA TRP A 302 -1.56 12.06 -8.37
C TRP A 302 -2.86 12.47 -7.66
N GLU A 303 -3.95 12.67 -8.38
CA GLU A 303 -5.25 13.04 -7.80
C GLU A 303 -5.73 12.07 -6.72
N ARG A 304 -5.44 10.78 -6.88
CA ARG A 304 -5.76 9.74 -5.90
C ARG A 304 -4.73 9.62 -4.79
N LEU A 305 -3.46 9.83 -5.12
CA LEU A 305 -2.35 9.73 -4.17
C LEU A 305 -2.31 10.88 -3.18
N LYS A 306 -2.61 12.10 -3.63
CA LYS A 306 -2.63 13.34 -2.84
C LYS A 306 -3.38 13.21 -1.50
N PRO A 307 -4.67 12.82 -1.45
CA PRO A 307 -5.39 12.72 -0.17
C PRO A 307 -4.77 11.68 0.77
N VAL A 308 -4.28 10.56 0.24
CA VAL A 308 -3.63 9.50 1.02
C VAL A 308 -2.31 9.99 1.62
N MET A 309 -1.47 10.67 0.82
CA MET A 309 -0.22 11.24 1.32
C MET A 309 -0.43 12.33 2.37
N ARG A 310 -1.47 13.16 2.21
CA ARG A 310 -1.87 14.15 3.22
C ARG A 310 -2.27 13.48 4.53
N GLU A 311 -3.10 12.43 4.45
CA GLU A 311 -3.51 11.68 5.64
C GLU A 311 -2.34 11.01 6.36
N ILE A 312 -1.37 10.46 5.61
CA ILE A 312 -0.12 9.91 6.17
C ILE A 312 0.67 11.00 6.89
N SER A 313 0.81 12.18 6.28
CA SER A 313 1.56 13.30 6.89
C SER A 313 0.96 13.77 8.21
N VAL A 314 -0.36 13.71 8.37
CA VAL A 314 -1.06 14.10 9.62
C VAL A 314 -0.88 13.04 10.72
N HIS A 315 -0.93 11.76 10.38
CA HIS A 315 -1.00 10.66 11.37
C HIS A 315 0.34 10.02 11.71
N SER A 316 1.44 10.37 11.04
CA SER A 316 2.76 9.77 11.28
C SER A 316 3.88 10.81 11.40
N PRO A 317 3.82 11.70 12.43
CA PRO A 317 4.72 12.83 12.56
C PRO A 317 6.17 12.48 12.97
N GLU A 318 6.44 11.23 13.34
CA GLU A 318 7.78 10.77 13.75
C GLU A 318 8.77 10.63 12.58
N GLN A 319 8.31 10.75 11.32
CA GLN A 319 9.15 10.70 10.13
C GLN A 319 9.11 12.04 9.39
N ASN A 320 10.29 12.58 9.03
CA ASN A 320 10.53 13.85 8.34
C ASN A 320 9.33 14.37 7.48
N LEU A 321 8.49 15.21 8.08
CA LEU A 321 7.24 15.73 7.48
C LEU A 321 7.49 16.78 6.39
N LEU A 322 8.64 17.45 6.43
CA LEU A 322 9.02 18.50 5.47
C LEU A 322 9.18 17.96 4.04
N PRO A 323 9.93 16.87 3.77
CA PRO A 323 9.96 16.20 2.46
C PRO A 323 8.58 15.88 1.88
N TYR A 324 7.64 15.40 2.70
CA TYR A 324 6.27 15.12 2.25
C TYR A 324 5.54 16.39 1.83
N LEU A 325 5.65 17.46 2.62
CA LEU A 325 5.04 18.75 2.29
C LEU A 325 5.62 19.32 1.00
N SER A 326 6.95 19.31 0.85
CA SER A 326 7.66 19.74 -0.37
C SER A 326 7.18 18.96 -1.60
N PHE A 327 7.14 17.62 -1.49
CA PHE A 327 6.68 16.76 -2.57
C PHE A 327 5.22 17.02 -2.96
N ILE A 328 4.31 17.08 -1.97
CA ILE A 328 2.88 17.31 -2.20
C ILE A 328 2.66 18.67 -2.85
N THR A 329 3.35 19.71 -2.37
CA THR A 329 3.23 21.08 -2.90
C THR A 329 3.71 21.16 -4.34
N ALA A 330 4.86 20.55 -4.66
CA ALA A 330 5.40 20.52 -6.01
C ALA A 330 4.47 19.75 -6.98
N ALA A 331 4.00 18.58 -6.59
CA ALA A 331 3.09 17.78 -7.42
C ALA A 331 1.71 18.44 -7.58
N ASP A 332 1.21 19.13 -6.55
CA ASP A 332 -0.02 19.94 -6.64
C ASP A 332 0.12 21.10 -7.63
N ALA A 333 1.26 21.78 -7.64
CA ALA A 333 1.55 22.84 -8.58
C ALA A 333 1.60 22.32 -10.03
N LEU A 334 2.28 21.19 -10.28
CA LEU A 334 2.32 20.55 -11.60
C LEU A 334 0.90 20.15 -12.07
N ASN A 335 0.09 19.58 -11.19
CA ASN A 335 -1.30 19.24 -11.51
C ASN A 335 -2.18 20.47 -11.77
N ALA A 336 -1.98 21.57 -11.04
CA ALA A 336 -2.69 22.82 -11.26
C ALA A 336 -2.31 23.45 -12.61
N LEU A 337 -1.02 23.46 -12.96
CA LEU A 337 -0.52 23.91 -14.26
C LEU A 337 -1.14 23.11 -15.40
N ASP A 338 -1.25 21.78 -15.26
CA ASP A 338 -1.87 20.94 -16.29
C ASP A 338 -3.34 21.28 -16.54
N ARG A 339 -4.11 21.37 -15.45
CA ARG A 339 -5.56 21.58 -15.50
C ARG A 339 -5.92 22.97 -16.01
N LEU A 340 -5.15 23.98 -15.63
CA LEU A 340 -5.49 25.38 -15.85
C LEU A 340 -4.92 25.94 -17.15
N ALA A 341 -3.87 25.34 -17.70
CA ALA A 341 -3.40 25.67 -19.04
C ALA A 341 -2.86 24.43 -19.77
N PRO A 342 -3.75 23.57 -20.32
CA PRO A 342 -3.33 22.38 -21.08
C PRO A 342 -2.38 22.70 -22.25
N ALA A 343 -2.45 23.93 -22.79
CA ALA A 343 -1.57 24.44 -23.84
C ALA A 343 -0.11 24.62 -23.39
N VAL A 344 0.16 24.69 -22.08
CA VAL A 344 1.51 24.74 -21.50
C VAL A 344 2.30 23.45 -21.77
N GLY A 345 1.62 22.35 -22.09
CA GLY A 345 2.30 21.16 -22.62
C GLY A 345 3.31 20.55 -21.66
N LEU A 346 2.91 20.29 -20.40
CA LEU A 346 3.75 19.57 -19.45
C LEU A 346 4.27 18.26 -20.04
N ASP A 347 5.58 18.08 -20.04
CA ASP A 347 6.23 16.83 -20.40
C ASP A 347 6.68 16.08 -19.15
N ILE A 348 6.28 14.81 -19.03
CA ILE A 348 6.69 13.92 -17.95
C ILE A 348 8.06 13.35 -18.30
N SER A 349 9.10 14.18 -18.13
CA SER A 349 10.47 13.82 -18.43
C SER A 349 11.11 12.95 -17.35
N THR A 350 12.12 12.15 -17.74
CA THR A 350 12.90 11.31 -16.82
C THR A 350 13.54 12.13 -15.70
N ASP A 351 14.15 13.28 -16.02
CA ASP A 351 14.79 14.13 -15.02
C ASP A 351 13.79 14.86 -14.14
N GLY A 352 12.64 15.27 -14.68
CA GLY A 352 11.53 15.83 -13.92
C GLY A 352 11.04 14.86 -12.85
N LEU A 353 10.76 13.61 -13.24
CA LEU A 353 10.34 12.56 -12.29
C LEU A 353 11.41 12.29 -11.22
N ARG A 354 12.69 12.21 -11.61
CA ARG A 354 13.79 11.97 -10.66
C ARG A 354 13.92 13.10 -9.65
N ARG A 355 13.82 14.36 -10.09
CA ARG A 355 13.92 15.53 -9.19
C ARG A 355 12.70 15.64 -8.28
N LEU A 356 11.51 15.37 -8.80
CA LEU A 356 10.30 15.34 -7.99
C LEU A 356 10.40 14.26 -6.91
N ALA A 357 10.83 13.05 -7.25
CA ALA A 357 11.03 11.98 -6.27
C ALA A 357 12.08 12.33 -5.19
N ARG A 358 13.13 13.05 -5.55
CA ARG A 358 14.17 13.49 -4.61
C ARG A 358 13.69 14.52 -3.58
N LEU A 359 12.57 15.21 -3.83
CA LEU A 359 11.94 16.02 -2.79
C LEU A 359 11.43 15.17 -1.61
N LEU A 360 11.07 13.90 -1.88
CA LEU A 360 10.58 12.98 -0.86
C LEU A 360 11.72 12.27 -0.13
N ASN A 361 12.76 11.86 -0.86
CA ASN A 361 13.96 11.24 -0.31
C ASN A 361 15.16 11.48 -1.25
N ASP A 362 16.13 12.25 -0.77
CA ASP A 362 17.28 12.77 -1.53
C ASP A 362 18.55 11.93 -1.37
N ALA A 363 18.46 10.75 -0.74
CA ALA A 363 19.60 9.88 -0.51
C ALA A 363 20.34 9.54 -1.82
N PRO A 364 21.62 9.92 -1.98
CA PRO A 364 22.34 9.76 -3.25
C PRO A 364 22.50 8.31 -3.72
N SER A 365 22.43 7.36 -2.79
CA SER A 365 22.52 5.92 -3.05
C SER A 365 21.24 5.31 -3.63
N ILE A 366 20.14 6.06 -3.63
CA ILE A 366 18.84 5.58 -4.10
C ILE A 366 18.53 6.22 -5.46
N ASP A 367 18.38 5.38 -6.49
CA ASP A 367 17.81 5.81 -7.76
C ASP A 367 16.29 5.63 -7.73
N PRO A 368 15.50 6.73 -7.67
CA PRO A 368 14.04 6.64 -7.59
C PRO A 368 13.40 6.10 -8.86
N LEU A 369 14.13 6.06 -9.99
CA LEU A 369 13.64 5.51 -11.25
C LEU A 369 14.20 4.12 -11.57
N LYS A 370 14.82 3.46 -10.58
CA LYS A 370 15.38 2.11 -10.76
C LYS A 370 14.27 1.11 -11.11
N TYR A 371 14.23 0.70 -12.38
CA TYR A 371 13.24 -0.27 -12.87
C TYR A 371 13.70 -1.71 -12.60
N LEU A 372 13.35 -2.22 -11.42
CA LEU A 372 13.59 -3.62 -11.05
C LEU A 372 12.56 -4.53 -11.71
N ASN A 373 13.02 -5.38 -12.64
CA ASN A 373 12.21 -6.46 -13.24
C ASN A 373 12.03 -7.65 -12.31
N GLU A 374 12.95 -7.81 -11.36
CA GLU A 374 12.98 -8.92 -10.42
C GLU A 374 12.26 -8.57 -9.12
N PHE A 375 12.13 -9.60 -8.30
CA PHE A 375 11.54 -9.58 -6.96
C PHE A 375 12.05 -8.44 -6.05
N ASP A 376 11.13 -7.69 -5.43
CA ASP A 376 11.39 -6.67 -4.41
C ASP A 376 10.78 -7.11 -3.05
N PRO A 377 11.59 -7.56 -2.08
CA PRO A 377 11.08 -8.04 -0.79
C PRO A 377 10.41 -6.94 0.05
N VAL A 378 10.83 -5.68 -0.11
CA VAL A 378 10.25 -4.55 0.63
C VAL A 378 8.81 -4.34 0.17
N LEU A 379 8.56 -4.44 -1.14
CA LEU A 379 7.23 -4.29 -1.71
C LEU A 379 6.26 -5.37 -1.20
N GLN A 380 6.73 -6.63 -1.14
CA GLN A 380 5.92 -7.72 -0.58
C GLN A 380 5.60 -7.52 0.90
N GLN A 381 6.58 -7.11 1.69
CA GLN A 381 6.42 -6.88 3.12
C GLN A 381 5.43 -5.74 3.40
N LEU A 382 5.51 -4.63 2.65
CA LEU A 382 4.64 -3.48 2.84
C LEU A 382 3.17 -3.78 2.56
N PHE A 383 2.88 -4.70 1.64
CA PHE A 383 1.51 -4.99 1.17
C PHE A 383 1.04 -6.43 1.47
N ASP A 384 1.76 -7.13 2.34
CA ASP A 384 1.47 -8.47 2.82
C ASP A 384 1.26 -9.50 1.70
N PHE A 385 2.19 -9.53 0.76
CA PHE A 385 2.33 -10.59 -0.24
C PHE A 385 3.45 -11.57 0.15
N GLY A 386 3.45 -12.79 -0.39
CA GLY A 386 4.58 -13.71 -0.25
C GLY A 386 4.75 -14.42 1.10
N ARG A 387 3.96 -14.10 2.14
CA ARG A 387 4.04 -14.72 3.49
C ARG A 387 3.86 -16.25 3.51
N SER A 388 3.39 -16.89 2.44
CA SER A 388 3.28 -18.36 2.35
C SER A 388 4.59 -19.09 2.08
N ASP A 389 5.64 -18.41 1.58
CA ASP A 389 6.90 -19.07 1.23
C ASP A 389 7.79 -19.36 2.46
N GLU A 390 7.66 -18.61 3.56
CA GLU A 390 8.41 -18.87 4.81
C GLU A 390 8.05 -20.21 5.47
N ILE A 391 6.85 -20.73 5.22
CA ILE A 391 6.42 -22.05 5.76
C ILE A 391 6.97 -23.21 4.90
N THR A 392 7.48 -22.93 3.69
CA THR A 392 7.91 -23.95 2.71
C THR A 392 9.41 -23.94 2.41
N GLN A 393 10.22 -23.11 3.09
CA GLN A 393 11.68 -23.34 3.11
C GLN A 393 11.98 -24.54 4.01
N GLN A 394 11.84 -25.72 3.41
CA GLN A 394 12.43 -26.97 3.88
C GLN A 394 13.87 -26.69 4.33
N LYS A 395 14.15 -27.03 5.60
CA LYS A 395 15.50 -27.24 6.14
C LYS A 395 16.34 -27.94 5.08
N ARG A 396 17.24 -27.20 4.42
CA ARG A 396 18.40 -27.83 3.77
C ARG A 396 19.23 -28.41 4.90
N SER A 397 19.13 -29.72 5.09
CA SER A 397 20.10 -30.47 5.88
C SER A 397 21.48 -30.24 5.26
N GLN A 398 22.35 -29.54 5.97
CA GLN A 398 23.78 -29.53 5.68
C GLN A 398 24.32 -30.91 6.02
N GLY A 399 24.26 -31.82 5.04
CA GLY A 399 24.99 -33.09 5.07
C GLY A 399 26.25 -32.94 4.21
N LEU A 400 27.40 -33.25 4.80
CA LEU A 400 28.67 -33.37 4.09
C LEU A 400 28.54 -34.44 2.99
N ASN A 401 28.92 -34.07 1.78
CA ASN A 401 28.68 -34.83 0.56
C ASN A 401 29.90 -35.71 0.25
N PHE A 402 29.82 -37.00 0.59
CA PHE A 402 30.69 -38.02 0.03
C PHE A 402 29.80 -39.08 -0.61
N GLN A 403 29.83 -39.20 -1.95
CA GLN A 403 29.86 -40.50 -2.66
C GLN A 403 29.79 -40.36 -4.19
N LEU A 404 30.68 -41.12 -4.83
CA LEU A 404 30.87 -41.37 -6.27
C LEU A 404 29.74 -42.23 -6.88
N ILE A 405 28.48 -41.78 -6.84
CA ILE A 405 27.39 -42.37 -7.63
C ILE A 405 26.52 -41.23 -8.18
N ARG A 406 26.35 -41.13 -9.50
CA ARG A 406 25.39 -40.19 -10.10
C ARG A 406 23.97 -40.56 -9.63
N PRO A 407 23.27 -39.73 -8.85
CA PRO A 407 21.89 -40.01 -8.53
C PRO A 407 21.06 -39.76 -9.81
N VAL A 408 20.41 -40.80 -10.30
CA VAL A 408 19.24 -40.60 -11.18
C VAL A 408 18.16 -40.00 -10.29
N TYR A 409 18.02 -38.68 -10.34
CA TYR A 409 16.91 -38.01 -9.67
C TYR A 409 15.61 -38.42 -10.36
N ALA A 410 14.84 -39.30 -9.72
CA ALA A 410 13.45 -39.51 -10.08
C ALA A 410 12.74 -38.16 -9.98
N ALA A 411 12.26 -37.64 -11.12
CA ALA A 411 11.48 -36.42 -11.17
C ALA A 411 10.35 -36.49 -10.15
N THR A 412 10.22 -35.50 -9.27
CA THR A 412 9.11 -35.46 -8.33
C THR A 412 7.80 -35.37 -9.13
N PRO A 413 6.65 -35.82 -8.60
CA PRO A 413 5.36 -35.61 -9.27
C PRO A 413 5.10 -34.13 -9.67
N MET A 414 5.73 -33.18 -8.97
CA MET A 414 5.66 -31.75 -9.28
C MET A 414 6.53 -31.34 -10.48
N ASP A 415 7.68 -32.00 -10.69
CA ASP A 415 8.54 -31.76 -11.85
C ASP A 415 7.87 -32.21 -13.15
N ARG A 416 6.98 -33.21 -13.08
CA ARG A 416 6.17 -33.65 -14.22
C ARG A 416 5.26 -32.53 -14.73
N LEU A 417 4.57 -31.81 -13.85
CA LEU A 417 3.64 -30.75 -14.25
C LEU A 417 4.35 -29.54 -14.88
N ASN A 418 5.61 -29.26 -14.52
CA ASN A 418 6.40 -28.13 -15.03
C ASN A 418 6.81 -28.27 -16.51
N ARG A 419 6.44 -29.35 -17.19
CA ARG A 419 6.71 -29.58 -18.62
C ARG A 419 5.55 -30.24 -19.37
N TRP A 420 4.38 -30.36 -18.74
CA TRP A 420 3.29 -31.16 -19.29
C TRP A 420 2.37 -30.33 -20.18
N VAL A 421 2.37 -30.66 -21.48
CA VAL A 421 1.31 -30.31 -22.43
C VAL A 421 0.58 -31.62 -22.77
N PRO A 422 -0.71 -31.79 -22.42
CA PRO A 422 -1.37 -33.09 -22.53
C PRO A 422 -1.62 -33.47 -24.00
N THR A 423 -1.38 -34.75 -24.32
CA THR A 423 -2.00 -35.37 -25.51
C THR A 423 -3.48 -35.67 -25.25
N ALA A 424 -4.25 -36.01 -26.29
CA ALA A 424 -5.66 -36.39 -26.15
C ALA A 424 -5.87 -37.55 -25.15
N ALA A 425 -4.97 -38.55 -25.17
CA ALA A 425 -5.01 -39.69 -24.26
C ALA A 425 -4.68 -39.33 -22.80
N GLU A 426 -3.85 -38.30 -22.59
CA GLU A 426 -3.42 -37.85 -21.26
C GLU A 426 -4.36 -36.79 -20.66
N LEU A 427 -5.30 -36.27 -21.44
CA LEU A 427 -6.11 -35.11 -21.09
C LEU A 427 -6.86 -35.28 -19.75
N LYS A 428 -7.53 -36.42 -19.53
CA LYS A 428 -8.24 -36.69 -18.27
C LYS A 428 -7.28 -36.67 -17.07
N ALA A 429 -6.13 -37.34 -17.18
CA ALA A 429 -5.14 -37.40 -16.11
C ALA A 429 -4.54 -36.02 -15.81
N TYR A 430 -4.20 -35.25 -16.84
CA TYR A 430 -3.73 -33.88 -16.73
C TYR A 430 -4.74 -33.01 -15.97
N LEU A 431 -6.00 -32.98 -16.42
CA LEU A 431 -7.03 -32.13 -15.81
C LEU A 431 -7.26 -32.46 -14.32
N LEU A 432 -7.19 -33.73 -13.93
CA LEU A 432 -7.33 -34.13 -12.52
C LEU A 432 -6.17 -33.62 -11.65
N GLU A 433 -4.92 -33.68 -12.14
CA GLU A 433 -3.76 -33.16 -11.42
C GLU A 433 -3.78 -31.62 -11.34
N ILE A 434 -4.17 -30.92 -12.41
CA ILE A 434 -4.31 -29.45 -12.39
C ILE A 434 -5.41 -29.02 -11.43
N ARG A 435 -6.57 -29.69 -11.45
CA ARG A 435 -7.66 -29.44 -10.50
C ARG A 435 -7.19 -29.59 -9.06
N LYS A 436 -6.45 -30.67 -8.76
CA LYS A 436 -5.88 -30.92 -7.44
C LYS A 436 -4.92 -29.82 -7.02
N LEU A 437 -4.05 -29.34 -7.92
CA LEU A 437 -3.14 -28.23 -7.67
C LEU A 437 -3.90 -26.93 -7.36
N LEU A 438 -4.87 -26.55 -8.21
CA LEU A 438 -5.68 -25.34 -8.04
C LEU A 438 -6.42 -25.33 -6.70
N LEU A 439 -7.10 -26.44 -6.35
CA LEU A 439 -7.81 -26.56 -5.08
C LEU A 439 -6.87 -26.58 -3.88
N LYS A 440 -5.72 -27.24 -3.98
CA LYS A 440 -4.72 -27.29 -2.92
C LYS A 440 -4.20 -25.89 -2.56
N GLU A 441 -3.84 -25.09 -3.57
CA GLU A 441 -3.33 -23.72 -3.33
C GLU A 441 -4.45 -22.77 -2.89
N ALA A 442 -5.69 -22.94 -3.37
CA ALA A 442 -6.84 -22.20 -2.85
C ALA A 442 -7.10 -22.54 -1.36
N ASP A 443 -7.07 -23.83 -1.00
CA ASP A 443 -7.23 -24.29 0.37
C ASP A 443 -6.13 -23.82 1.30
N ALA A 444 -4.88 -23.78 0.80
CA ALA A 444 -3.76 -23.23 1.56
C ALA A 444 -4.00 -21.76 1.91
N ARG A 445 -4.50 -20.97 0.96
CA ARG A 445 -4.84 -19.57 1.17
C ARG A 445 -6.03 -19.37 2.11
N ILE A 446 -7.07 -20.19 1.99
CA ILE A 446 -8.21 -20.16 2.92
C ILE A 446 -7.73 -20.43 4.36
N ARG A 447 -6.91 -21.47 4.56
CA ARG A 447 -6.40 -21.86 5.88
C ARG A 447 -5.53 -20.80 6.56
N SER A 448 -4.83 -19.97 5.79
CA SER A 448 -4.00 -18.88 6.32
C SER A 448 -4.77 -17.57 6.53
N SER A 449 -6.10 -17.58 6.39
CA SER A 449 -6.96 -16.39 6.46
C SER A 449 -8.09 -16.55 7.48
N SER A 450 -8.75 -15.45 7.82
CA SER A 450 -9.96 -15.39 8.66
C SER A 450 -11.27 -15.41 7.86
N ILE A 451 -11.23 -15.81 6.58
CA ILE A 451 -12.39 -15.73 5.69
C ILE A 451 -13.52 -16.68 6.14
N ALA A 452 -14.78 -16.19 6.10
CA ALA A 452 -15.94 -16.99 6.47
C ALA A 452 -16.10 -18.24 5.58
N GLN A 453 -16.66 -19.31 6.13
CA GLN A 453 -16.79 -20.61 5.45
C GLN A 453 -17.60 -20.52 4.14
N GLU A 454 -18.63 -19.67 4.09
CA GLU A 454 -19.42 -19.44 2.89
C GLU A 454 -18.60 -18.79 1.77
N HIS A 455 -17.81 -17.77 2.10
CA HIS A 455 -16.89 -17.11 1.16
C HIS A 455 -15.77 -18.06 0.72
N ALA A 456 -15.26 -18.92 1.62
CA ALA A 456 -14.28 -19.95 1.27
C ALA A 456 -14.80 -20.95 0.22
N ARG A 457 -16.10 -21.29 0.25
CA ARG A 457 -16.73 -22.13 -0.78
C ARG A 457 -16.77 -21.43 -2.14
N ILE A 458 -17.09 -20.14 -2.16
CA ILE A 458 -17.06 -19.32 -3.38
C ILE A 458 -15.64 -19.24 -3.93
N TYR A 459 -14.65 -19.02 -3.08
CA TYR A 459 -13.26 -18.85 -3.49
C TYR A 459 -12.67 -20.10 -4.19
N ARG A 460 -13.00 -21.32 -3.73
CA ARG A 460 -12.57 -22.56 -4.43
C ARG A 460 -13.12 -22.64 -5.86
N LYS A 461 -14.40 -22.32 -6.03
CA LYS A 461 -15.07 -22.30 -7.35
C LYS A 461 -14.51 -21.20 -8.24
N LEU A 462 -14.26 -20.03 -7.65
CA LEU A 462 -13.62 -18.90 -8.30
C LEU A 462 -12.24 -19.28 -8.82
N MET A 463 -11.39 -19.95 -8.02
CA MET A 463 -10.07 -20.40 -8.46
C MET A 463 -10.10 -21.27 -9.72
N LEU A 464 -10.96 -22.28 -9.73
CA LEU A 464 -11.13 -23.17 -10.89
C LEU A 464 -11.64 -22.41 -12.12
N THR A 465 -12.61 -21.51 -11.91
CA THR A 465 -13.22 -20.73 -12.99
C THR A 465 -12.25 -19.72 -13.57
N THR A 466 -11.46 -19.01 -12.74
CA THR A 466 -10.44 -18.08 -13.19
C THR A 466 -9.39 -18.80 -14.02
N ALA A 467 -8.83 -19.91 -13.55
CA ALA A 467 -7.87 -20.68 -14.35
C ALA A 467 -8.47 -21.18 -15.69
N TRP A 468 -9.75 -21.54 -15.71
CA TRP A 468 -10.43 -21.92 -16.95
C TRP A 468 -10.54 -20.72 -17.88
N GLN A 469 -11.04 -19.61 -17.37
CA GLN A 469 -11.24 -18.39 -18.14
C GLN A 469 -9.92 -17.82 -18.71
N GLU A 470 -8.85 -17.84 -17.92
CA GLU A 470 -7.56 -17.24 -18.27
C GLU A 470 -6.72 -18.10 -19.22
N SER A 471 -6.66 -19.41 -19.01
CA SER A 471 -5.74 -20.27 -19.78
C SER A 471 -6.34 -21.58 -20.26
N CYS A 472 -7.60 -21.86 -19.92
CA CYS A 472 -8.15 -23.22 -19.98
C CYS A 472 -7.26 -24.25 -19.26
N TRP A 473 -6.81 -23.89 -18.06
CA TRP A 473 -5.95 -24.71 -17.19
C TRP A 473 -4.58 -25.05 -17.80
N ARG A 474 -4.06 -24.23 -18.71
CA ARG A 474 -2.75 -24.43 -19.34
C ARG A 474 -1.68 -23.54 -18.72
N GLN A 475 -0.57 -24.14 -18.32
CA GLN A 475 0.67 -23.40 -18.02
C GLN A 475 1.59 -23.31 -19.24
N TYR A 476 1.61 -24.35 -20.07
CA TYR A 476 2.54 -24.50 -21.20
C TYR A 476 1.79 -24.81 -22.49
N ILE A 477 2.43 -24.47 -23.61
CA ILE A 477 1.98 -24.77 -24.97
C ILE A 477 3.16 -25.33 -25.79
N VAL A 478 2.85 -25.99 -26.90
CA VAL A 478 3.87 -26.35 -27.90
C VAL A 478 3.94 -25.24 -28.94
N GLN A 479 5.11 -24.62 -29.07
CA GLN A 479 5.41 -23.64 -30.11
C GLN A 479 6.76 -24.00 -30.74
N ASN A 480 6.84 -24.04 -32.08
CA ASN A 480 8.05 -24.43 -32.81
C ASN A 480 8.64 -25.77 -32.31
N ARG A 481 7.77 -26.76 -32.08
CA ARG A 481 8.10 -28.11 -31.54
C ARG A 481 8.77 -28.10 -30.15
N LYS A 482 8.69 -27.00 -29.41
CA LYS A 482 9.22 -26.87 -28.03
C LYS A 482 8.09 -26.57 -27.06
N VAL A 483 8.20 -27.12 -25.85
CA VAL A 483 7.31 -26.75 -24.73
C VAL A 483 7.76 -25.39 -24.20
N VAL A 484 6.88 -24.40 -24.29
CA VAL A 484 7.12 -23.04 -23.81
C VAL A 484 6.00 -22.60 -22.86
N PRO A 485 6.25 -21.67 -21.93
CA PRO A 485 5.20 -21.10 -21.09
C PRO A 485 4.14 -20.42 -21.97
N LEU A 486 2.87 -20.53 -21.59
CA LEU A 486 1.80 -19.76 -22.20
C LEU A 486 1.97 -18.30 -21.81
N ILE A 487 2.19 -17.42 -22.80
CA ILE A 487 2.30 -15.97 -22.58
C ILE A 487 1.36 -15.27 -23.56
N SER A 488 0.48 -14.39 -23.07
CA SER A 488 -0.40 -13.60 -23.92
C SER A 488 0.37 -12.48 -24.64
N ALA A 489 -0.24 -11.87 -25.66
CA ALA A 489 0.33 -10.69 -26.32
C ALA A 489 0.58 -9.52 -25.35
N SER A 490 -0.23 -9.39 -24.29
CA SER A 490 -0.08 -8.38 -23.24
C SER A 490 0.93 -8.75 -22.14
N GLY A 491 1.63 -9.89 -22.27
CA GLY A 491 2.64 -10.33 -21.30
C GLY A 491 2.08 -11.02 -20.06
N ASP A 492 0.88 -11.60 -20.14
CA ASP A 492 0.28 -12.38 -19.06
C ASP A 492 0.80 -13.82 -19.08
N ILE A 493 1.26 -14.33 -17.93
CA ILE A 493 2.04 -15.57 -17.86
C ILE A 493 1.23 -16.71 -17.23
N GLY A 494 1.22 -17.85 -17.93
CA GLY A 494 0.91 -19.16 -17.38
C GLY A 494 -0.55 -19.38 -17.02
N MET A 495 -0.81 -20.27 -16.07
CA MET A 495 -2.13 -20.80 -15.76
C MET A 495 -3.15 -19.75 -15.34
N LEU A 496 -2.73 -18.77 -14.55
CA LEU A 496 -3.58 -17.68 -14.09
C LEU A 496 -3.34 -16.37 -14.85
N GLN A 497 -2.55 -16.39 -15.93
CA GLN A 497 -2.28 -15.22 -16.77
C GLN A 497 -1.87 -14.00 -15.93
N ILE A 498 -0.82 -14.15 -15.12
CA ILE A 498 -0.33 -13.08 -14.25
C ILE A 498 0.56 -12.14 -15.07
N ASN A 499 0.16 -10.88 -15.17
CA ASN A 499 0.89 -9.88 -15.94
C ASN A 499 2.21 -9.47 -15.26
N GLU A 500 3.35 -9.65 -15.94
CA GLU A 500 4.67 -9.30 -15.37
C GLU A 500 4.88 -7.79 -15.18
N LYS A 501 4.22 -6.95 -15.99
CA LYS A 501 4.30 -5.48 -15.86
C LYS A 501 3.42 -4.98 -14.71
N VAL A 502 2.19 -5.50 -14.57
CA VAL A 502 1.28 -5.13 -13.47
C VAL A 502 1.81 -5.58 -12.12
N TRP A 503 2.34 -6.80 -12.04
CA TRP A 503 2.79 -7.39 -10.77
C TRP A 503 4.31 -7.29 -10.56
N ARG A 504 4.97 -6.37 -11.28
CA ARG A 504 6.41 -6.10 -11.16
C ARG A 504 6.79 -5.81 -9.71
N GLY A 505 7.88 -6.43 -9.26
CA GLY A 505 8.39 -6.33 -7.88
C GLY A 505 7.68 -7.26 -6.89
N PHE A 506 6.43 -7.69 -7.15
CA PHE A 506 5.71 -8.61 -6.27
C PHE A 506 6.06 -10.07 -6.53
N TYR A 507 6.30 -10.48 -7.78
CA TYR A 507 6.57 -11.87 -8.13
C TYR A 507 7.73 -11.98 -9.12
N SER A 508 8.45 -13.11 -9.09
CA SER A 508 9.55 -13.37 -10.04
C SER A 508 9.00 -13.83 -11.39
N PRO A 509 9.25 -13.10 -12.50
CA PRO A 509 8.76 -13.49 -13.82
C PRO A 509 9.29 -14.86 -14.27
N SER A 510 10.55 -15.17 -13.95
CA SER A 510 11.16 -16.47 -14.27
C SER A 510 10.43 -17.62 -13.58
N LYS A 511 10.11 -17.48 -12.28
CA LYS A 511 9.34 -18.50 -11.55
C LYS A 511 7.90 -18.59 -12.04
N LEU A 512 7.25 -17.47 -12.39
CA LEU A 512 5.90 -17.49 -12.99
C LEU A 512 5.85 -18.28 -14.30
N LYS A 513 6.92 -18.20 -15.10
CA LYS A 513 7.05 -18.89 -16.40
C LYS A 513 7.28 -20.39 -16.21
N TRP A 514 8.22 -20.77 -15.34
CA TRP A 514 8.76 -22.13 -15.32
C TRP A 514 8.36 -22.99 -14.12
N ASN A 515 7.61 -22.45 -13.16
CA ASN A 515 7.09 -23.20 -12.03
C ASN A 515 5.57 -23.04 -11.93
N ILE A 516 4.83 -24.07 -12.35
CA ILE A 516 3.36 -24.09 -12.35
C ILE A 516 2.78 -23.89 -10.95
N THR A 517 3.42 -24.45 -9.90
CA THR A 517 2.95 -24.27 -8.52
C THR A 517 3.16 -22.84 -8.07
N TYR A 518 4.27 -22.21 -8.43
CA TYR A 518 4.53 -20.80 -8.13
C TYR A 518 3.52 -19.90 -8.86
N ASN A 519 3.22 -20.16 -10.13
CA ASN A 519 2.19 -19.43 -10.88
C ASN A 519 0.81 -19.56 -10.22
N VAL A 520 0.38 -20.79 -9.92
CA VAL A 520 -0.91 -21.05 -9.27
C VAL A 520 -0.98 -20.42 -7.88
N ARG A 521 0.09 -20.49 -7.10
CA ARG A 521 0.16 -19.87 -5.76
C ARG A 521 0.10 -18.35 -5.82
N ALA A 522 0.85 -17.73 -6.72
CA ALA A 522 0.87 -16.28 -6.90
C ALA A 522 -0.52 -15.79 -7.37
N GLY A 523 -1.12 -16.43 -8.37
CA GLY A 523 -2.44 -16.03 -8.85
C GLY A 523 -3.55 -16.33 -7.84
N SER A 524 -3.44 -17.40 -7.05
CA SER A 524 -4.29 -17.66 -5.89
C SER A 524 -4.23 -16.49 -4.90
N GLU A 525 -3.03 -16.05 -4.52
CA GLU A 525 -2.82 -14.90 -3.64
C GLU A 525 -3.45 -13.62 -4.18
N ILE A 526 -3.16 -13.27 -5.44
CA ILE A 526 -3.70 -12.10 -6.12
C ILE A 526 -5.24 -12.15 -6.10
N LEU A 527 -5.82 -13.25 -6.56
CA LEU A 527 -7.26 -13.44 -6.66
C LEU A 527 -7.94 -13.35 -5.28
N PHE A 528 -7.30 -13.89 -4.24
CA PHE A 528 -7.79 -13.81 -2.86
C PHE A 528 -7.77 -12.37 -2.34
N LYS A 529 -6.67 -11.64 -2.58
CA LYS A 529 -6.57 -10.22 -2.22
C LYS A 529 -7.64 -9.41 -2.94
N PHE A 530 -7.92 -9.70 -4.21
CA PHE A 530 -9.01 -9.01 -4.92
C PHE A 530 -10.38 -9.28 -4.28
N MET A 531 -10.63 -10.52 -3.86
CA MET A 531 -11.88 -10.90 -3.19
C MET A 531 -12.04 -10.18 -1.85
N VAL A 532 -11.01 -10.19 -1.00
CA VAL A 532 -11.07 -9.64 0.36
C VAL A 532 -11.03 -8.11 0.35
N ASN A 533 -10.07 -7.52 -0.37
CA ASN A 533 -9.79 -6.09 -0.26
C ASN A 533 -10.74 -5.23 -1.09
N TYR A 534 -11.39 -5.78 -2.12
CA TYR A 534 -12.32 -5.02 -2.97
C TYR A 534 -13.73 -5.60 -2.98
N ALA A 535 -13.92 -6.86 -3.41
CA ALA A 535 -15.29 -7.39 -3.57
C ALA A 535 -16.05 -7.51 -2.24
N LEU A 536 -15.40 -8.02 -1.19
CA LEU A 536 -15.98 -8.10 0.16
C LEU A 536 -16.08 -6.73 0.82
N LYS A 537 -15.06 -5.88 0.68
CA LYS A 537 -15.04 -4.51 1.22
C LYS A 537 -16.18 -3.66 0.65
N GLN A 538 -16.47 -3.79 -0.64
CA GLN A 538 -17.60 -3.14 -1.31
C GLN A 538 -18.92 -3.89 -1.15
N ARG A 539 -18.95 -4.97 -0.36
CA ARG A 539 -20.16 -5.74 -0.03
C ARG A 539 -20.89 -6.29 -1.26
N GLU A 540 -20.15 -6.74 -2.27
CA GLU A 540 -20.71 -7.16 -3.56
C GLU A 540 -21.71 -8.34 -3.45
N HIS A 541 -21.50 -9.25 -2.49
CA HIS A 541 -22.48 -10.30 -2.14
C HIS A 541 -23.85 -9.79 -1.67
N LYS A 542 -23.93 -8.55 -1.17
CA LYS A 542 -25.19 -7.98 -0.66
C LYS A 542 -26.01 -7.33 -1.76
N HIS A 543 -25.40 -6.97 -2.89
CA HIS A 543 -26.14 -6.47 -4.05
C HIS A 543 -26.99 -7.59 -4.64
N GLY A 544 -28.32 -7.49 -4.51
CA GLY A 544 -29.26 -8.52 -4.95
C GLY A 544 -29.25 -9.81 -4.13
N GLY A 545 -28.50 -9.88 -3.03
CA GLY A 545 -28.47 -11.02 -2.11
C GLY A 545 -27.78 -12.30 -2.61
N ASP A 546 -27.05 -12.26 -3.73
CA ASP A 546 -26.37 -13.43 -4.29
C ASP A 546 -24.88 -13.47 -3.89
N LEU A 547 -24.49 -14.49 -3.11
CA LEU A 547 -23.10 -14.77 -2.74
C LEU A 547 -22.19 -14.95 -3.97
N SER A 548 -22.72 -15.41 -5.11
CA SER A 548 -21.97 -15.61 -6.35
C SER A 548 -21.49 -14.29 -6.96
N ASN A 549 -22.09 -13.16 -6.59
CA ASN A 549 -21.61 -11.84 -7.00
C ASN A 549 -20.18 -11.57 -6.53
N LEU A 550 -19.71 -12.21 -5.45
CA LEU A 550 -18.30 -12.15 -5.07
C LEU A 550 -17.39 -12.71 -6.15
N ALA A 551 -17.77 -13.81 -6.81
CA ALA A 551 -16.97 -14.39 -7.87
C ALA A 551 -16.92 -13.46 -9.09
N ARG A 552 -18.06 -12.89 -9.48
CA ARG A 552 -18.17 -11.94 -10.61
C ARG A 552 -17.34 -10.69 -10.34
N ALA A 553 -17.54 -10.05 -9.19
CA ALA A 553 -16.82 -8.84 -8.80
C ALA A 553 -15.31 -9.06 -8.69
N THR A 554 -14.90 -10.16 -8.05
CA THR A 554 -13.48 -10.49 -7.90
C THR A 554 -12.83 -10.71 -9.26
N TYR A 555 -13.50 -11.42 -10.17
CA TYR A 555 -12.95 -11.66 -11.51
C TYR A 555 -12.86 -10.37 -12.34
N SER A 556 -13.88 -9.51 -12.30
CA SER A 556 -13.81 -8.21 -12.98
C SER A 556 -12.63 -7.36 -12.50
N ALA A 557 -12.35 -7.38 -11.19
CA ALA A 557 -11.18 -6.71 -10.62
C ALA A 557 -9.85 -7.40 -10.99
N TYR A 558 -9.80 -8.73 -10.98
CA TYR A 558 -8.61 -9.50 -11.39
C TYR A 558 -8.21 -9.21 -12.84
N ASN A 559 -9.21 -9.12 -13.71
CA ASN A 559 -9.03 -8.88 -15.14
C ASN A 559 -8.74 -7.40 -15.47
N GLY A 560 -9.44 -6.46 -14.84
CA GLY A 560 -9.40 -5.04 -15.21
C GLY A 560 -8.75 -4.09 -14.19
N GLY A 561 -8.30 -4.60 -13.05
CA GLY A 561 -7.77 -3.81 -11.94
C GLY A 561 -8.80 -3.46 -10.87
N PRO A 562 -8.35 -2.97 -9.69
CA PRO A 562 -9.23 -2.70 -8.53
C PRO A 562 -10.48 -1.86 -8.84
N SER A 563 -10.33 -0.81 -9.65
CA SER A 563 -11.42 0.08 -10.06
C SER A 563 -12.55 -0.60 -10.84
N GLN A 564 -12.32 -1.81 -11.38
CA GLN A 564 -13.27 -2.56 -12.18
C GLN A 564 -14.10 -3.58 -11.38
N VAL A 565 -13.97 -3.63 -10.05
CA VAL A 565 -14.71 -4.58 -9.19
C VAL A 565 -16.23 -4.55 -9.39
N SER A 566 -16.79 -3.39 -9.73
CA SER A 566 -18.22 -3.21 -9.95
C SER A 566 -18.69 -3.39 -11.39
N ARG A 567 -17.76 -3.60 -12.33
CA ARG A 567 -18.03 -3.59 -13.77
C ARG A 567 -19.11 -4.60 -14.19
N TYR A 568 -19.10 -5.80 -13.62
CA TYR A 568 -20.01 -6.89 -14.00
C TYR A 568 -21.52 -6.58 -13.89
N ARG A 569 -21.91 -5.55 -13.12
CA ARG A 569 -23.32 -5.14 -12.92
C ARG A 569 -23.65 -3.77 -13.55
N LYS A 570 -22.68 -3.10 -14.16
CA LYS A 570 -22.92 -1.80 -14.82
C LYS A 570 -23.52 -2.03 -16.20
N ASN A 571 -24.42 -1.12 -16.59
CA ASN A 571 -25.04 -1.17 -17.92
C ASN A 571 -24.14 -0.54 -18.99
N ASP A 572 -23.40 0.51 -18.63
CA ASP A 572 -22.45 1.21 -19.49
C ASP A 572 -21.04 0.63 -19.33
N VAL A 573 -20.76 -0.41 -20.12
CA VAL A 573 -19.48 -1.15 -20.12
C VAL A 573 -19.10 -1.46 -21.56
N PRO A 574 -17.83 -1.26 -21.98
CA PRO A 574 -17.37 -1.62 -23.32
C PRO A 574 -17.73 -3.06 -23.69
N ALA A 575 -18.14 -3.28 -24.94
CA ALA A 575 -18.63 -4.58 -25.41
C ALA A 575 -17.62 -5.73 -25.17
N ALA A 576 -16.32 -5.46 -25.32
CA ALA A 576 -15.25 -6.41 -25.03
C ALA A 576 -15.26 -6.87 -23.57
N HIS A 577 -15.34 -5.93 -22.61
CA HIS A 577 -15.42 -6.24 -21.19
C HIS A 577 -16.71 -6.99 -20.83
N LYS A 578 -17.85 -6.61 -21.41
CA LYS A 578 -19.13 -7.31 -21.20
C LYS A 578 -19.06 -8.76 -21.69
N LYS A 579 -18.40 -9.01 -22.82
CA LYS A 579 -18.14 -10.35 -23.36
C LYS A 579 -17.28 -11.18 -22.40
N ILE A 580 -16.22 -10.59 -21.84
CA ILE A 580 -15.35 -11.23 -20.84
C ILE A 580 -16.14 -11.64 -19.60
N ASP A 581 -16.87 -10.71 -18.98
CA ASP A 581 -17.63 -10.99 -17.74
C ASP A 581 -18.76 -12.00 -17.98
N THR A 582 -19.42 -11.96 -19.15
CA THR A 582 -20.44 -12.95 -19.55
C THR A 582 -19.85 -14.34 -19.73
N ALA A 583 -18.68 -14.44 -20.38
CA ALA A 583 -17.98 -15.71 -20.59
C ALA A 583 -17.52 -16.31 -19.25
N PHE A 584 -16.97 -15.49 -18.36
CA PHE A 584 -16.62 -15.92 -17.01
C PHE A 584 -17.85 -16.42 -16.24
N TRP A 585 -18.97 -15.70 -16.28
CA TRP A 585 -20.17 -16.09 -15.55
C TRP A 585 -20.72 -17.45 -16.01
N LYS A 586 -20.77 -17.69 -17.32
CA LYS A 586 -21.18 -19.00 -17.87
C LYS A 586 -20.29 -20.14 -17.37
N LYS A 587 -18.97 -19.93 -17.33
CA LYS A 587 -18.02 -20.92 -16.79
C LYS A 587 -18.22 -21.13 -15.28
N TYR A 588 -18.42 -20.04 -14.53
CA TYR A 588 -18.65 -20.11 -13.09
C TYR A 588 -19.90 -20.94 -12.76
N GLN A 589 -20.98 -20.75 -13.52
CA GLN A 589 -22.22 -21.53 -13.33
C GLN A 589 -21.98 -23.03 -13.52
N GLN A 590 -21.19 -23.45 -14.50
CA GLN A 590 -20.81 -24.86 -14.70
C GLN A 590 -19.96 -25.40 -13.55
N VAL A 591 -18.94 -24.65 -13.11
CA VAL A 591 -18.11 -25.02 -11.94
C VAL A 591 -18.97 -25.09 -10.67
N ASN A 592 -19.94 -24.20 -10.51
CA ASN A 592 -20.87 -24.20 -9.39
C ASN A 592 -21.74 -25.46 -9.34
N GLN A 593 -22.01 -26.07 -10.50
CA GLN A 593 -22.74 -27.33 -10.67
C GLN A 593 -21.82 -28.58 -10.62
N GLY A 594 -20.52 -28.43 -10.36
CA GLY A 594 -19.56 -29.55 -10.33
C GLY A 594 -19.17 -30.08 -11.72
N GLN A 595 -19.31 -29.26 -12.75
CA GLN A 595 -18.97 -29.57 -14.14
C GLN A 595 -17.65 -28.91 -14.57
N GLU A 596 -16.70 -28.72 -13.62
CA GLU A 596 -15.44 -28.03 -13.89
C GLU A 596 -14.56 -28.71 -14.97
N LEU A 597 -14.75 -30.02 -15.22
CA LEU A 597 -14.01 -30.76 -16.25
C LEU A 597 -14.46 -30.46 -17.69
N ALA A 598 -15.54 -29.69 -17.87
CA ALA A 598 -15.93 -29.17 -19.18
C ALA A 598 -14.84 -28.27 -19.81
N VAL A 599 -13.85 -27.82 -19.01
CA VAL A 599 -12.61 -27.19 -19.51
C VAL A 599 -11.88 -28.01 -20.57
N ALA A 600 -12.07 -29.35 -20.60
CA ALA A 600 -11.53 -30.23 -21.64
C ALA A 600 -11.88 -29.78 -23.07
N GLN A 601 -13.04 -29.13 -23.25
CA GLN A 601 -13.49 -28.62 -24.55
C GLN A 601 -12.51 -27.60 -25.14
N CYS A 602 -11.85 -26.80 -24.29
CA CYS A 602 -10.81 -25.87 -24.74
C CYS A 602 -9.58 -26.57 -25.34
N LEU A 603 -9.37 -27.83 -24.99
CA LEU A 603 -8.18 -28.61 -25.33
C LEU A 603 -8.46 -29.64 -26.43
N GLY A 604 -9.59 -29.49 -27.13
CA GLY A 604 -9.99 -30.36 -28.24
C GLY A 604 -10.52 -31.73 -27.78
N GLY A 605 -10.90 -31.90 -26.51
CA GLY A 605 -11.43 -33.15 -25.97
C GLY A 605 -12.83 -33.02 -25.38
N GLN A 606 -13.57 -34.14 -25.35
CA GLN A 606 -14.80 -34.27 -24.59
C GLN A 606 -14.53 -35.18 -23.38
N VAL A 607 -14.68 -34.64 -22.17
CA VAL A 607 -14.66 -35.44 -20.93
C VAL A 607 -16.08 -35.47 -20.38
N SER A 608 -16.82 -36.52 -20.73
CA SER A 608 -18.18 -36.75 -20.22
C SER A 608 -18.11 -37.27 -18.78
N GLY A 609 -18.52 -36.45 -17.81
CA GLY A 609 -18.67 -36.90 -16.42
C GLY A 609 -18.93 -35.78 -15.42
N SER A 610 -20.06 -35.86 -14.70
CA SER A 610 -20.26 -35.11 -13.45
C SER A 610 -19.53 -35.83 -12.32
N MET A 611 -18.66 -35.12 -11.61
CA MET A 611 -17.90 -35.66 -10.47
C MET A 611 -18.79 -35.98 -9.25
N THR A 612 -20.08 -35.65 -9.29
CA THR A 612 -21.03 -36.02 -8.23
C THR A 612 -21.23 -37.54 -8.14
N ALA A 613 -20.99 -38.30 -9.21
CA ALA A 613 -21.17 -39.75 -9.25
C ALA A 613 -19.91 -40.57 -8.90
N GLU A 614 -18.69 -40.05 -9.13
CA GLU A 614 -17.44 -40.81 -8.93
C GLU A 614 -17.05 -41.00 -7.44
N HIS A 615 -17.76 -40.36 -6.49
CA HIS A 615 -17.57 -40.60 -5.05
C HIS A 615 -18.42 -41.75 -4.47
N GLN A 616 -19.27 -42.41 -5.27
CA GLN A 616 -20.06 -43.57 -4.82
C GLN A 616 -19.45 -44.93 -5.16
N ILE A 617 -18.45 -45.03 -6.04
CA ILE A 617 -17.96 -46.34 -6.54
C ILE A 617 -16.87 -46.98 -5.65
N ASN A 618 -16.25 -46.25 -4.73
CA ASN A 618 -15.24 -46.80 -3.79
C ASN A 618 -15.78 -47.20 -2.40
N ARG A 619 -17.10 -47.42 -2.25
CA ARG A 619 -17.73 -47.93 -1.01
C ARG A 619 -18.21 -49.38 -1.09
N GLY A 620 -17.71 -50.16 -2.05
CA GLY A 620 -18.12 -51.55 -2.28
C GLY A 620 -16.97 -52.56 -2.24
N ARG A 621 -16.29 -52.72 -1.09
CA ARG A 621 -15.60 -53.98 -0.76
C ARG A 621 -15.56 -54.17 0.75
N LYS A 622 -16.64 -54.76 1.28
CA LYS A 622 -16.67 -55.40 2.59
C LYS A 622 -15.96 -56.75 2.46
N GLN A 623 -14.91 -56.96 3.24
CA GLN A 623 -14.61 -58.29 3.78
C GLN A 623 -15.09 -58.32 5.24
N SER A 624 -16.12 -59.14 5.44
CA SER A 624 -16.47 -59.81 6.69
C SER A 624 -15.26 -60.60 7.19
N GLY A 625 -14.94 -60.75 8.47
CA GLY A 625 -15.52 -60.27 9.72
C GLY A 625 -14.67 -60.81 10.87
N SER A 626 -14.81 -60.25 12.08
CA SER A 626 -14.78 -61.02 13.32
C SER A 626 -15.28 -60.15 14.47
N LYS A 627 -16.39 -60.62 15.04
CA LYS A 627 -16.91 -60.48 16.40
C LYS A 627 -17.00 -59.09 17.04
N GLN A 628 -18.26 -58.71 17.25
CA GLN A 628 -18.73 -57.87 18.34
C GLN A 628 -18.14 -58.34 19.68
N GLU A 629 -17.54 -57.40 20.41
CA GLU A 629 -17.64 -57.38 21.87
C GLU A 629 -18.43 -56.13 22.28
N THR A 630 -19.61 -56.46 22.81
CA THR A 630 -20.53 -55.75 23.69
C THR A 630 -20.03 -54.47 24.41
N THR A 631 -20.96 -53.52 24.44
CA THR A 631 -21.06 -52.34 25.31
C THR A 631 -20.62 -52.56 26.75
N ALA A 632 -19.61 -51.80 27.18
CA ALA A 632 -19.37 -51.44 28.58
C ALA A 632 -18.87 -49.98 28.66
N LYS A 633 -19.51 -49.15 29.48
CA LYS A 633 -19.05 -47.80 29.87
C LYS A 633 -17.59 -47.90 30.34
N LYS A 634 -16.62 -47.52 29.50
CA LYS A 634 -15.19 -47.55 29.87
C LYS A 634 -14.93 -46.45 30.90
N SER A 635 -14.64 -46.86 32.13
CA SER A 635 -14.17 -46.00 33.20
C SER A 635 -12.95 -45.19 32.75
N GLN A 636 -12.93 -43.91 33.06
CA GLN A 636 -11.78 -43.05 32.84
C GLN A 636 -10.60 -43.53 33.70
N ARG A 637 -9.49 -43.95 33.08
CA ARG A 637 -8.28 -44.42 33.79
C ARG A 637 -7.21 -43.34 33.72
N ILE A 638 -6.68 -42.96 34.89
CA ILE A 638 -5.48 -42.12 34.99
C ILE A 638 -4.29 -43.07 35.07
N GLU A 639 -3.52 -43.15 33.99
CA GLU A 639 -2.30 -43.96 33.90
C GLU A 639 -1.15 -43.29 34.66
N ASN A 640 -0.24 -44.10 35.19
CA ASN A 640 0.93 -43.63 35.93
C ASN A 640 2.04 -43.12 35.00
N VAL A 641 3.10 -42.56 35.61
CA VAL A 641 4.26 -42.01 34.89
C VAL A 641 5.00 -43.09 34.09
N GLU A 642 4.99 -44.34 34.56
CA GLU A 642 5.58 -45.52 33.91
C GLU A 642 4.89 -45.81 32.57
N TRP A 643 3.57 -45.60 32.48
CA TRP A 643 2.84 -45.73 31.22
C TRP A 643 3.37 -44.79 30.14
N ILE A 644 3.69 -43.54 30.50
CA ILE A 644 4.26 -42.55 29.58
C ILE A 644 5.67 -42.97 29.13
N ARG A 645 6.49 -43.49 30.06
CA ARG A 645 7.84 -43.99 29.73
C ARG A 645 7.81 -45.20 28.80
N GLY A 646 6.80 -46.05 28.89
CA GLY A 646 6.64 -47.24 28.04
C GLY A 646 5.99 -46.99 26.67
N ARG A 647 5.69 -45.75 26.27
CA ARG A 647 5.13 -45.46 24.93
C ARG A 647 6.23 -45.31 23.88
N ASN A 648 5.92 -45.72 22.65
CA ASN A 648 6.80 -45.48 21.49
C ASN A 648 7.09 -43.96 21.36
N PRO A 649 8.36 -43.52 21.33
CA PRO A 649 8.72 -42.11 21.21
C PRO A 649 8.14 -41.39 19.98
N GLU A 650 7.81 -42.14 18.92
CA GLU A 650 7.24 -41.65 17.66
C GLU A 650 5.71 -41.58 17.64
N HIS A 651 5.04 -42.01 18.72
CA HIS A 651 3.60 -41.88 18.84
C HIS A 651 3.18 -40.50 19.39
N TYR A 652 2.03 -40.03 18.95
CA TYR A 652 1.45 -38.76 19.35
C TYR A 652 0.51 -38.90 20.55
N THR A 653 0.40 -37.83 21.34
CA THR A 653 -0.58 -37.65 22.41
C THR A 653 -1.11 -36.22 22.40
N LEU A 654 -2.25 -35.98 23.05
CA LEU A 654 -2.82 -34.65 23.19
C LEU A 654 -2.43 -34.06 24.53
N GLN A 655 -1.81 -32.89 24.55
CA GLN A 655 -1.63 -32.10 25.76
C GLN A 655 -2.86 -31.23 25.99
N LEU A 656 -3.61 -31.50 27.06
CA LEU A 656 -4.90 -30.88 27.31
C LEU A 656 -4.80 -29.60 28.17
N SER A 657 -3.97 -29.61 29.22
CA SER A 657 -3.78 -28.45 30.10
C SER A 657 -2.54 -28.63 30.99
N ALA A 658 -2.04 -27.52 31.56
CA ALA A 658 -0.94 -27.50 32.53
C ALA A 658 -1.37 -26.76 33.80
N MET A 659 -1.15 -27.36 34.97
CA MET A 659 -1.63 -26.86 36.27
C MET A 659 -0.49 -26.78 37.29
N SER A 660 -0.58 -25.90 38.27
CA SER A 660 0.47 -25.69 39.29
C SER A 660 0.49 -26.75 40.40
N GLY A 661 -0.51 -27.62 40.50
CA GLY A 661 -0.63 -28.64 41.55
C GLY A 661 -1.12 -29.99 41.06
N GLU A 662 -0.65 -31.06 41.70
CA GLU A 662 -0.95 -32.44 41.30
C GLU A 662 -2.44 -32.80 41.50
N GLN A 663 -3.03 -32.34 42.61
CA GLN A 663 -4.45 -32.57 42.87
C GLN A 663 -5.33 -31.86 41.83
N ALA A 664 -4.91 -30.67 41.37
CA ALA A 664 -5.65 -29.92 40.35
C ALA A 664 -5.65 -30.66 39.00
N VAL A 665 -4.52 -31.22 38.56
CA VAL A 665 -4.48 -31.99 37.30
C VAL A 665 -5.30 -33.28 37.39
N LYS A 666 -5.28 -33.95 38.55
CA LYS A 666 -6.11 -35.15 38.79
C LYS A 666 -7.60 -34.81 38.76
N ALA A 667 -8.00 -33.71 39.40
CA ALA A 667 -9.38 -33.22 39.38
C ALA A 667 -9.82 -32.79 37.97
N PHE A 668 -8.94 -32.14 37.21
CA PHE A 668 -9.19 -31.76 35.83
C PHE A 668 -9.40 -32.97 34.92
N ILE A 669 -8.57 -34.00 35.07
CA ILE A 669 -8.74 -35.25 34.33
C ILE A 669 -10.09 -35.86 34.71
N LYS A 670 -10.41 -36.06 36.00
CA LYS A 670 -11.70 -36.63 36.45
C LYS A 670 -12.95 -35.90 35.94
N LYS A 671 -12.86 -34.63 35.55
CA LYS A 671 -13.96 -33.84 34.97
C LYS A 671 -14.17 -34.07 33.46
N GLN A 672 -13.25 -34.76 32.78
CA GLN A 672 -13.39 -35.05 31.35
C GLN A 672 -14.40 -36.17 31.10
N SER A 673 -15.42 -35.92 30.29
CA SER A 673 -16.43 -36.92 29.92
C SER A 673 -15.98 -37.93 28.86
N GLN A 674 -14.81 -37.69 28.23
CA GLN A 674 -14.29 -38.54 27.17
C GLN A 674 -13.66 -39.80 27.75
N GLY A 675 -14.10 -40.98 27.30
CA GLY A 675 -13.45 -42.25 27.65
C GLY A 675 -12.06 -42.38 27.02
N GLY A 676 -11.14 -43.06 27.70
CA GLY A 676 -9.78 -43.32 27.20
C GLY A 676 -8.70 -43.21 28.27
N SER A 677 -7.45 -43.44 27.88
CA SER A 677 -6.29 -43.32 28.77
C SER A 677 -5.88 -41.85 28.89
N PHE A 678 -6.02 -41.31 30.10
CA PHE A 678 -5.42 -40.04 30.48
C PHE A 678 -4.17 -40.32 31.27
N ALA A 679 -3.18 -39.44 31.17
CA ALA A 679 -2.03 -39.46 32.05
C ALA A 679 -1.66 -38.01 32.39
N TYR A 680 -0.77 -37.82 33.35
CA TYR A 680 -0.13 -36.53 33.56
C TYR A 680 1.34 -36.71 33.90
N TYR A 681 2.15 -35.70 33.61
CA TYR A 681 3.56 -35.67 33.97
C TYR A 681 3.93 -34.33 34.59
N ARG A 682 4.97 -34.35 35.43
CA ARG A 682 5.54 -33.15 36.06
C ARG A 682 6.58 -32.53 35.13
N LYS A 683 6.53 -31.21 34.98
CA LYS A 683 7.50 -30.39 34.25
C LYS A 683 7.95 -29.23 35.13
N LYS A 684 9.26 -28.98 35.22
CA LYS A 684 9.81 -27.79 35.88
C LYS A 684 9.98 -26.66 34.85
N GLN A 685 9.47 -25.46 35.14
CA GLN A 685 9.64 -24.29 34.29
C GLN A 685 9.84 -23.04 35.16
N LYS A 686 10.97 -22.34 34.97
CA LYS A 686 11.38 -21.16 35.77
C LYS A 686 11.30 -21.40 37.30
N GLY A 687 11.84 -22.53 37.76
CA GLY A 687 11.88 -22.89 39.19
C GLY A 687 10.57 -23.45 39.77
N ARG A 688 9.44 -23.38 39.05
CA ARG A 688 8.12 -23.86 39.51
C ARG A 688 7.73 -25.19 38.87
N ASN A 689 7.00 -26.02 39.60
CA ASN A 689 6.46 -27.30 39.11
C ASN A 689 5.11 -27.09 38.42
N PHE A 690 4.94 -27.70 37.25
CA PHE A 690 3.67 -27.81 36.54
C PHE A 690 3.34 -29.27 36.29
N TYR A 691 2.06 -29.61 36.36
CA TYR A 691 1.51 -30.93 36.08
C TYR A 691 0.67 -30.85 34.82
N VAL A 692 1.07 -31.59 33.79
CA VAL A 692 0.53 -31.48 32.44
C VAL A 692 -0.33 -32.69 32.13
N ALA A 693 -1.63 -32.48 31.89
CA ALA A 693 -2.57 -33.53 31.50
C ALA A 693 -2.42 -33.88 30.02
N ILE A 694 -2.35 -35.18 29.72
CA ILE A 694 -2.30 -35.72 28.37
C ILE A 694 -3.37 -36.78 28.13
N TYR A 695 -3.75 -36.98 26.86
CA TYR A 695 -4.78 -37.95 26.45
C TYR A 695 -4.38 -38.75 25.21
N GLY A 696 -4.54 -40.07 25.32
CA GLY A 696 -4.39 -41.02 24.23
C GLY A 696 -2.94 -41.27 23.79
N SER A 697 -2.78 -42.30 22.95
CA SER A 697 -1.54 -42.61 22.24
C SER A 697 -1.89 -43.01 20.81
N PHE A 698 -1.38 -42.25 19.84
CA PHE A 698 -1.77 -42.34 18.43
C PHE A 698 -0.52 -42.61 17.59
N SER A 699 -0.55 -43.63 16.75
CA SER A 699 0.59 -44.00 15.90
C SER A 699 0.91 -42.98 14.80
N ASN A 700 -0.04 -42.12 14.46
CA ASN A 700 0.13 -41.06 13.46
C ASN A 700 -0.60 -39.77 13.88
N ARG A 701 -0.16 -38.66 13.30
CA ARG A 701 -0.68 -37.33 13.63
C ARG A 701 -2.14 -37.13 13.23
N VAL A 702 -2.60 -37.76 12.14
CA VAL A 702 -3.98 -37.62 11.65
C VAL A 702 -4.99 -38.16 12.66
N ASP A 703 -4.68 -39.29 13.32
CA ASP A 703 -5.56 -39.85 14.35
C ASP A 703 -5.52 -39.03 15.65
N ALA A 704 -4.38 -38.41 15.97
CA ALA A 704 -4.31 -37.42 17.04
C ALA A 704 -5.15 -36.16 16.72
N GLU A 705 -5.16 -35.68 15.48
CA GLU A 705 -5.98 -34.53 15.04
C GLU A 705 -7.48 -34.85 15.11
N LYS A 706 -7.90 -36.06 14.73
CA LYS A 706 -9.29 -36.53 14.92
C LYS A 706 -9.68 -36.59 16.40
N ALA A 707 -8.78 -37.06 17.26
CA ALA A 707 -9.02 -37.10 18.70
C ALA A 707 -9.05 -35.69 19.31
N ALA A 708 -8.21 -34.77 18.82
CA ALA A 708 -8.13 -33.38 19.26
C ALA A 708 -9.44 -32.61 19.05
N ALA A 709 -10.18 -32.93 17.99
CA ALA A 709 -11.50 -32.35 17.73
C ALA A 709 -12.50 -32.60 18.88
N ARG A 710 -12.35 -33.70 19.63
CA ARG A 710 -13.21 -34.02 20.79
C ARG A 710 -12.93 -33.15 22.02
N PHE A 711 -11.80 -32.44 22.03
CA PHE A 711 -11.37 -31.53 23.07
C PHE A 711 -11.22 -30.09 22.55
N ALA A 712 -11.90 -29.72 21.46
CA ALA A 712 -11.69 -28.43 20.77
C ALA A 712 -11.76 -27.19 21.69
N SER A 713 -12.63 -27.22 22.71
CA SER A 713 -12.75 -26.14 23.72
C SER A 713 -11.48 -25.93 24.54
N LEU A 714 -10.65 -26.96 24.72
CA LEU A 714 -9.39 -26.93 25.47
C LEU A 714 -8.19 -26.57 24.59
N LYS A 715 -8.36 -26.46 23.27
CA LYS A 715 -7.30 -26.19 22.28
C LYS A 715 -6.07 -27.10 22.50
N PRO A 716 -6.24 -28.43 22.44
CA PRO A 716 -5.20 -29.39 22.82
C PRO A 716 -4.00 -29.33 21.88
N TRP A 717 -2.80 -29.45 22.44
CA TRP A 717 -1.56 -29.45 21.66
C TRP A 717 -1.08 -30.87 21.39
N ILE A 718 -1.00 -31.25 20.12
CA ILE A 718 -0.44 -32.55 19.71
C ILE A 718 1.06 -32.59 19.95
N ARG A 719 1.51 -33.61 20.67
CA ARG A 719 2.90 -33.85 21.11
C ARG A 719 3.36 -35.23 20.70
N ASN A 720 4.67 -35.40 20.47
CA ASN A 720 5.28 -36.72 20.37
C ASN A 720 5.70 -37.21 21.76
N PHE A 721 5.53 -38.50 22.06
CA PHE A 721 5.90 -39.07 23.37
C PHE A 721 7.39 -38.90 23.67
N GLY A 722 8.27 -38.98 22.66
CA GLY A 722 9.71 -38.77 22.84
C GLY A 722 10.06 -37.38 23.39
N SER A 723 9.29 -36.35 22.99
CA SER A 723 9.48 -35.00 23.54
C SER A 723 9.07 -34.91 25.01
N ILE A 724 8.03 -35.63 25.41
CA ILE A 724 7.54 -35.65 26.80
C ILE A 724 8.49 -36.47 27.68
N GLN A 725 8.92 -37.64 27.22
CA GLN A 725 9.87 -38.50 27.94
C GLN A 725 11.19 -37.76 28.22
N LYS A 726 11.73 -37.00 27.25
CA LYS A 726 12.92 -36.16 27.44
C LYS A 726 12.73 -35.05 28.47
N ILE A 727 11.50 -34.55 28.64
CA ILE A 727 11.17 -33.56 29.67
C ILE A 727 11.09 -34.22 31.05
N MET A 728 10.63 -35.46 31.13
CA MET A 728 10.49 -36.21 32.39
C MET A 728 11.81 -36.77 32.92
N SER A 729 12.83 -36.91 32.07
CA SER A 729 14.19 -37.32 32.45
C SER A 729 15.07 -36.17 32.96
N LYS A 730 14.51 -34.96 33.10
CA LYS A 730 15.17 -33.74 33.60
C LYS A 730 14.44 -33.22 34.83
#